data_AF-A8H2Q3-F1
#
_entry.id   AF-A8H2Q3-F1
#
_cell.length_a   1.000
_cell.length_b   1.000
_cell.length_c   1.000
_cell.angle_alpha   90.00
_cell.angle_beta   90.00
_cell.angle_gamma   90.00
#
_symmetry.space_group_name_H-M   'P 1'
#
loop_
_entity.id
_entity.type
_entity.pdbx_description
1 polymer ?
#
loop_
_entity_poly.entity_id
_entity_poly.type
_entity_poly.pdbx_seq_one_letter_code
_entity_poly.pdbx_strand_id
1 'polypeptide(L)'
;MLRTITLTALFITLCSMGFSSGYAQANTLVANFDAMNETSPTIQGWSDFLSGQATGSVAQDLNAASWKSTGSSGRAQWNMVPTTELNNEASLKGWRMSWTSRVESGGYITDYYANGALRFLPILSISASGDLVVNLVGGGEHTLVSGTGADSYHQYVVEYDPLTQLASFSFDGVIIDPAWVGEASNQNMIAWGNGSSNINGVAYYRAVTFETLSETVPEEAKIIAAWDSSGVTFDGESQFISINTELASVQQLARGSIFTKFKATGTTATLFSASNSAVGSSEFAILINGDGTLRVHARENGSFVNDSKTVTTFNNNQEHKALIMVDANGTQIYVDGRLAFSGNATSFLSAIAGLDSMNIGRNHDSNGGQWYFSGTIDETRIYDNVLTAEQAEDLTRLSTVVATFDSNLNTDPLLAGWTNDSVDSGAGSLVNEQGQAAWQARGINGRAEWEIQPSVQVNRDATTLGWKMTTTSRIVSGSAISDYYANGNKRFLALLSINGNGDLVAALEGGSSHTLVPMTGADKYHTYEVTYDVETSLATFYFDGIAIETWAGSATSQNVIVWGNGSSGTNGVANYRYVNFETFGSGPAIFESIVFQGGQEGDDGMSHYRIPSMVQSADGSILAFIEGRPSGGDPGQVGQINISLKRSIDNGRSWLPVQIIHQDPAFDYSDPRPFVDKSTNTVYVFYVQWPDLCAQNGNCVAPDDANYLYYRKSIDNGLTWSAAVDVTSQVKDPTWRSINPGPGQGIQLQWQTLAQGEHNGRMIFPAIVRAGNSLFYVATVFSDDNGLTWHKGEFTPVSGPTEADMVELNDGTLLLSARNDGGAAGTRYHFLSHDGGITWTQTSHDLAVSKVDIGLTRFSAIRAGDAEDLIIATAPIGTTSGPNRNNLGIWVSTDEGANFGTPHQLVYGMSAYSDVVRLNDGSIGVIYEATGSTLLKFLNFELSSLERQ
;
A
#
# COMPACT_ATOMS: atom_id res chain seq x y z
N MET A 1 -69.80 -16.12 11.97
CA MET A 1 -70.04 -14.82 12.64
C MET A 1 -69.29 -13.79 11.81
N LEU A 2 -69.98 -13.03 10.93
CA LEU A 2 -70.46 -11.66 11.19
C LEU A 2 -69.30 -10.74 11.63
N ARG A 3 -68.86 -9.67 10.94
CA ARG A 3 -69.54 -8.76 9.98
C ARG A 3 -68.53 -8.09 9.03
N THR A 4 -69.04 -7.86 7.82
CA THR A 4 -68.82 -6.80 6.83
C THR A 4 -68.48 -5.41 7.40
N ILE A 5 -67.65 -4.63 6.70
CA ILE A 5 -67.96 -3.26 6.21
C ILE A 5 -67.04 -2.93 5.02
N THR A 6 -67.70 -2.52 3.93
CA THR A 6 -67.19 -1.96 2.67
C THR A 6 -67.36 -0.44 2.71
N LEU A 7 -66.49 0.34 2.03
CA LEU A 7 -66.74 1.60 1.27
C LEU A 7 -65.43 2.44 1.21
N THR A 8 -64.81 2.74 0.06
CA THR A 8 -65.14 3.66 -1.07
C THR A 8 -64.48 5.05 -0.92
N ALA A 9 -63.55 5.31 -1.87
CA ALA A 9 -63.06 6.56 -2.49
C ALA A 9 -63.30 7.94 -1.85
N LEU A 10 -62.25 8.79 -1.81
CA LEU A 10 -62.19 10.09 -2.54
C LEU A 10 -60.80 10.75 -2.47
N PHE A 11 -60.39 11.34 -3.59
CA PHE A 11 -59.27 12.27 -3.83
C PHE A 11 -59.19 13.44 -2.83
N ILE A 12 -57.97 13.97 -2.59
CA ILE A 12 -57.56 15.38 -2.81
C ILE A 12 -56.05 15.56 -2.54
N THR A 13 -55.41 16.19 -3.53
CA THR A 13 -54.07 16.79 -3.62
C THR A 13 -53.75 17.82 -2.52
N LEU A 14 -52.50 17.89 -2.02
CA LEU A 14 -51.77 19.17 -1.85
C LEU A 14 -50.28 18.98 -1.53
N CYS A 15 -49.49 19.85 -2.15
CA CYS A 15 -48.03 19.86 -2.30
C CYS A 15 -47.20 20.22 -1.06
N SER A 16 -45.91 19.88 -1.20
CA SER A 16 -44.71 20.71 -0.95
C SER A 16 -43.98 20.70 0.40
N MET A 17 -42.65 20.59 0.25
CA MET A 17 -41.50 20.91 1.14
C MET A 17 -41.06 19.79 2.11
N GLY A 18 -39.82 19.30 2.13
CA GLY A 18 -38.59 19.58 1.37
C GLY A 18 -37.36 18.81 1.95
N PHE A 19 -36.31 18.69 1.12
CA PHE A 19 -34.87 18.38 1.37
C PHE A 19 -34.45 16.96 1.85
N SER A 20 -33.82 16.11 1.01
CA SER A 20 -32.42 16.03 0.48
C SER A 20 -31.42 15.42 1.49
N SER A 21 -30.78 14.27 1.23
CA SER A 21 -29.58 14.03 0.39
C SER A 21 -29.61 12.63 -0.25
N GLY A 22 -28.90 12.23 -1.31
CA GLY A 22 -27.88 12.85 -2.16
C GLY A 22 -27.09 11.75 -2.91
N TYR A 23 -27.58 11.31 -4.08
CA TYR A 23 -26.80 10.67 -5.16
C TYR A 23 -27.42 11.18 -6.46
N ALA A 24 -26.63 11.87 -7.28
CA ALA A 24 -27.09 12.45 -8.54
C ALA A 24 -27.21 11.34 -9.61
N GLN A 25 -28.37 10.68 -9.66
CA GLN A 25 -28.80 10.04 -10.91
C GLN A 25 -28.79 11.10 -12.02
N ALA A 26 -28.26 10.75 -13.19
CA ALA A 26 -28.42 11.56 -14.39
C ALA A 26 -29.91 11.90 -14.57
N ASN A 27 -30.24 13.18 -14.72
CA ASN A 27 -31.61 13.62 -14.95
C ASN A 27 -32.00 13.23 -16.39
N THR A 28 -32.46 11.99 -16.55
CA THR A 28 -32.90 11.44 -17.84
C THR A 28 -34.39 11.73 -18.01
N LEU A 29 -34.72 12.50 -19.03
CA LEU A 29 -36.09 12.81 -19.43
C LEU A 29 -36.43 12.03 -20.69
N VAL A 30 -37.48 11.21 -20.63
CA VAL A 30 -37.84 10.27 -21.71
C VAL A 30 -39.29 10.47 -22.13
N ALA A 31 -39.53 10.54 -23.44
CA ALA A 31 -40.80 10.25 -24.07
C ALA A 31 -40.62 8.99 -24.93
N ASN A 32 -41.28 7.89 -24.61
CA ASN A 32 -41.22 6.64 -25.38
C ASN A 32 -42.62 6.18 -25.78
N PHE A 33 -42.75 5.76 -27.04
CA PHE A 33 -44.00 5.34 -27.69
C PHE A 33 -43.78 3.95 -28.30
N ASP A 34 -43.56 2.94 -27.46
CA ASP A 34 -43.50 1.54 -27.88
C ASP A 34 -44.85 0.83 -27.68
N ALA A 35 -44.95 -0.42 -28.15
CA ALA A 35 -46.18 -1.22 -28.09
C ALA A 35 -46.69 -1.51 -26.67
N MET A 36 -45.91 -1.23 -25.62
CA MET A 36 -46.32 -1.39 -24.22
C MET A 36 -46.75 -0.08 -23.57
N ASN A 37 -46.49 1.06 -24.20
CA ASN A 37 -46.56 2.39 -23.57
C ASN A 37 -47.34 3.41 -24.42
N GLU A 38 -48.56 3.04 -24.85
CA GLU A 38 -49.53 3.89 -25.62
C GLU A 38 -50.03 5.14 -24.83
N THR A 39 -49.14 5.87 -24.18
CA THR A 39 -49.46 6.99 -23.29
C THR A 39 -49.04 8.32 -23.92
N SER A 40 -49.92 9.33 -23.78
CA SER A 40 -49.66 10.70 -24.23
C SER A 40 -48.38 11.28 -23.60
N PRO A 41 -47.62 12.16 -24.30
CA PRO A 41 -46.47 12.87 -23.72
C PRO A 41 -46.78 13.53 -22.38
N THR A 42 -48.02 14.01 -22.20
CA THR A 42 -48.48 14.64 -20.96
C THR A 42 -48.52 13.69 -19.76
N ILE A 43 -48.72 12.39 -19.97
CA ILE A 43 -48.64 11.37 -18.91
C ILE A 43 -47.17 11.11 -18.54
N GLN A 44 -46.26 11.29 -19.51
CA GLN A 44 -44.82 11.11 -19.36
C GLN A 44 -44.10 12.38 -18.86
N GLY A 45 -44.86 13.39 -18.39
CA GLY A 45 -44.32 14.61 -17.77
C GLY A 45 -44.13 15.81 -18.71
N TRP A 46 -44.41 15.67 -20.00
CA TRP A 46 -44.29 16.77 -20.98
C TRP A 46 -45.53 17.70 -20.95
N SER A 47 -45.36 18.95 -21.37
CA SER A 47 -46.46 19.89 -21.51
C SER A 47 -46.86 20.06 -22.98
N ASP A 48 -48.16 20.15 -23.23
CA ASP A 48 -48.68 20.52 -24.56
C ASP A 48 -48.31 21.97 -24.88
N PHE A 49 -47.62 22.18 -26.01
CA PHE A 49 -47.27 23.51 -26.50
C PHE A 49 -47.97 23.81 -27.83
N LEU A 50 -49.25 23.49 -27.89
CA LEU A 50 -50.07 23.57 -29.10
C LEU A 50 -50.59 24.98 -29.40
N SER A 51 -50.85 25.29 -30.68
CA SER A 51 -51.56 26.50 -31.11
C SER A 51 -52.45 26.21 -32.33
N GLY A 52 -53.43 27.07 -32.60
CA GLY A 52 -54.24 26.97 -33.83
C GLY A 52 -55.05 25.68 -33.93
N GLN A 53 -54.93 24.97 -35.05
CA GLN A 53 -55.60 23.68 -35.33
C GLN A 53 -54.67 22.46 -35.19
N ALA A 54 -53.48 22.65 -34.59
CA ALA A 54 -52.53 21.58 -34.41
C ALA A 54 -53.00 20.54 -33.40
N THR A 55 -52.61 19.28 -33.63
CA THR A 55 -52.95 18.14 -32.77
C THR A 55 -51.77 17.20 -32.59
N GLY A 56 -51.84 16.39 -31.53
CA GLY A 56 -51.01 15.20 -31.37
C GLY A 56 -51.85 14.00 -30.98
N SER A 57 -51.47 12.82 -31.47
CA SER A 57 -52.20 11.59 -31.20
C SER A 57 -51.30 10.38 -31.32
N VAL A 58 -51.56 9.34 -30.52
CA VAL A 58 -50.97 8.01 -30.75
C VAL A 58 -51.44 7.50 -32.12
N ALA A 59 -50.52 6.97 -32.91
CA ALA A 59 -50.76 6.37 -34.21
C ALA A 59 -49.95 5.07 -34.37
N GLN A 60 -50.52 4.10 -35.09
CA GLN A 60 -49.77 2.96 -35.61
C GLN A 60 -49.14 3.37 -36.94
N ASP A 61 -47.82 3.54 -36.96
CA ASP A 61 -47.03 3.94 -38.14
C ASP A 61 -45.95 2.90 -38.42
N LEU A 62 -45.90 2.40 -39.66
CA LEU A 62 -44.95 1.37 -40.11
C LEU A 62 -44.83 0.16 -39.15
N ASN A 63 -45.97 -0.35 -38.68
CA ASN A 63 -46.13 -1.50 -37.76
C ASN A 63 -45.61 -1.28 -36.32
N ALA A 64 -45.46 -0.04 -35.87
CA ALA A 64 -45.15 0.27 -34.48
C ALA A 64 -46.00 1.43 -33.96
N ALA A 65 -46.20 1.48 -32.63
CA ALA A 65 -46.76 2.65 -31.99
C ALA A 65 -45.83 3.86 -32.20
N SER A 66 -46.44 5.04 -32.33
CA SER A 66 -45.73 6.30 -32.49
C SER A 66 -46.61 7.45 -32.04
N TRP A 67 -46.00 8.58 -31.70
CA TRP A 67 -46.73 9.82 -31.49
C TRP A 67 -46.71 10.67 -32.76
N LYS A 68 -47.89 10.92 -33.35
CA LYS A 68 -48.04 11.76 -34.54
C LYS A 68 -48.18 13.23 -34.13
N SER A 69 -47.20 14.04 -34.46
CA SER A 69 -47.24 15.51 -34.40
C SER A 69 -47.85 16.07 -35.69
N THR A 70 -48.99 16.75 -35.61
CA THR A 70 -49.69 17.32 -36.77
C THR A 70 -49.83 18.83 -36.66
N GLY A 71 -48.87 19.57 -37.21
CA GLY A 71 -48.81 21.04 -37.20
C GLY A 71 -49.63 21.72 -38.30
N SER A 72 -50.90 21.34 -38.49
CA SER A 72 -51.75 21.95 -39.52
C SER A 72 -52.28 23.32 -39.07
N SER A 73 -51.80 24.42 -39.66
CA SER A 73 -52.21 25.80 -39.30
C SER A 73 -52.11 26.08 -37.80
N GLY A 74 -51.01 25.64 -37.20
CA GLY A 74 -50.78 25.70 -35.77
C GLY A 74 -49.52 24.94 -35.39
N ARG A 75 -48.98 25.26 -34.21
CA ARG A 75 -47.79 24.60 -33.65
C ARG A 75 -48.19 23.28 -33.00
N ALA A 76 -47.52 22.18 -33.36
CA ALA A 76 -47.70 20.86 -32.77
C ALA A 76 -46.44 20.41 -32.02
N GLN A 77 -46.16 21.00 -30.87
CA GLN A 77 -44.94 20.77 -30.09
C GLN A 77 -45.26 20.36 -28.66
N TRP A 78 -44.36 19.59 -28.05
CA TRP A 78 -44.35 19.27 -26.62
C TRP A 78 -43.08 19.82 -26.00
N ASN A 79 -43.18 20.35 -24.79
CA ASN A 79 -42.04 20.95 -24.12
C ASN A 79 -42.02 20.71 -22.62
N MET A 80 -40.88 21.00 -22.03
CA MET A 80 -40.71 21.17 -20.59
C MET A 80 -39.83 22.38 -20.33
N VAL A 81 -40.07 23.05 -19.21
CA VAL A 81 -39.20 24.12 -18.72
C VAL A 81 -38.16 23.48 -17.79
N PRO A 82 -36.87 23.46 -18.18
CA PRO A 82 -35.83 22.91 -17.32
C PRO A 82 -35.67 23.76 -16.06
N THR A 83 -35.38 23.13 -14.92
CA THR A 83 -35.10 23.84 -13.67
C THR A 83 -33.74 24.54 -13.75
N THR A 84 -33.50 25.49 -12.85
CA THR A 84 -32.19 26.13 -12.72
C THR A 84 -31.10 25.10 -12.45
N GLU A 85 -31.39 24.09 -11.63
CA GLU A 85 -30.47 23.01 -11.29
C GLU A 85 -30.14 22.17 -12.53
N LEU A 86 -31.14 21.80 -13.34
CA LEU A 86 -30.93 21.05 -14.57
C LEU A 86 -30.11 21.85 -15.59
N ASN A 87 -30.35 23.16 -15.71
CA ASN A 87 -29.58 24.03 -16.59
C ASN A 87 -28.13 24.20 -16.12
N ASN A 88 -27.91 24.33 -14.81
CA ASN A 88 -26.57 24.38 -14.23
C ASN A 88 -25.83 23.06 -14.48
N GLU A 89 -26.51 21.94 -14.27
CA GLU A 89 -25.96 20.61 -14.49
C GLU A 89 -25.62 20.37 -15.97
N ALA A 90 -26.53 20.68 -16.90
CA ALA A 90 -26.31 20.57 -18.34
C ALA A 90 -25.15 21.46 -18.82
N SER A 91 -25.03 22.67 -18.26
CA SER A 91 -23.95 23.60 -18.60
C SER A 91 -22.60 23.16 -18.03
N LEU A 92 -22.61 22.49 -16.88
CA LEU A 92 -21.40 22.04 -16.18
C LEU A 92 -20.88 20.70 -16.71
N LYS A 93 -21.78 19.72 -16.92
CA LYS A 93 -21.44 18.33 -17.23
C LYS A 93 -21.56 17.97 -18.71
N GLY A 94 -22.19 18.84 -19.52
CA GLY A 94 -22.61 18.49 -20.86
C GLY A 94 -23.99 17.83 -20.88
N TRP A 95 -24.55 17.70 -22.09
CA TRP A 95 -25.87 17.10 -22.28
C TRP A 95 -25.97 16.42 -23.64
N ARG A 96 -26.86 15.42 -23.71
CA ARG A 96 -27.23 14.74 -24.95
C ARG A 96 -28.74 14.79 -25.13
N MET A 97 -29.17 15.17 -26.34
CA MET A 97 -30.55 15.02 -26.79
C MET A 97 -30.57 14.06 -27.97
N SER A 98 -31.37 13.00 -27.87
CA SER A 98 -31.53 12.02 -28.95
C SER A 98 -32.99 11.76 -29.23
N TRP A 99 -33.33 11.51 -30.49
CA TRP A 99 -34.69 11.14 -30.85
C TRP A 99 -34.71 10.21 -32.06
N THR A 100 -35.75 9.39 -32.13
CA THR A 100 -36.07 8.57 -33.30
C THR A 100 -37.38 9.06 -33.91
N SER A 101 -37.30 9.66 -35.09
CA SER A 101 -38.47 10.21 -35.78
C SER A 101 -38.44 10.04 -37.30
N ARG A 102 -39.62 10.15 -37.90
CA ARG A 102 -39.87 10.20 -39.35
C ARG A 102 -40.59 11.51 -39.65
N VAL A 103 -40.11 12.27 -40.62
CA VAL A 103 -40.81 13.46 -41.11
C VAL A 103 -41.66 13.06 -42.31
N GLU A 104 -42.99 13.13 -42.17
CA GLU A 104 -43.92 12.73 -43.24
C GLU A 104 -44.03 13.83 -44.31
N SER A 105 -44.18 15.09 -43.89
CA SER A 105 -44.35 16.20 -44.82
C SER A 105 -44.12 17.56 -44.16
N GLY A 106 -43.88 18.58 -44.99
CA GLY A 106 -43.74 19.96 -44.53
C GLY A 106 -42.37 20.22 -43.90
N GLY A 107 -42.33 21.11 -42.91
CA GLY A 107 -41.07 21.49 -42.29
C GLY A 107 -41.22 22.13 -40.92
N TYR A 108 -40.13 22.74 -40.46
CA TYR A 108 -40.03 23.35 -39.14
C TYR A 108 -40.28 22.37 -37.98
N ILE A 109 -39.79 21.14 -38.15
CA ILE A 109 -39.73 20.15 -37.07
C ILE A 109 -38.47 20.48 -36.25
N THR A 110 -38.67 20.82 -34.97
CA THR A 110 -37.64 21.41 -34.12
C THR A 110 -37.57 20.67 -32.79
N ASP A 111 -36.52 19.88 -32.64
CA ASP A 111 -36.22 19.04 -31.48
C ASP A 111 -34.93 19.58 -30.84
N TYR A 112 -35.05 20.31 -29.72
CA TYR A 112 -33.95 21.14 -29.21
C TYR A 112 -33.99 21.38 -27.70
N TYR A 113 -32.84 21.85 -27.19
CA TYR A 113 -32.66 22.38 -25.84
C TYR A 113 -32.21 23.85 -25.88
N ALA A 114 -32.76 24.63 -24.95
CA ALA A 114 -32.41 26.04 -24.72
C ALA A 114 -32.41 26.33 -23.21
N ASN A 115 -31.38 27.01 -22.71
CA ASN A 115 -31.16 27.25 -21.27
C ASN A 115 -31.43 28.70 -20.80
N GLY A 116 -32.01 29.53 -21.66
CA GLY A 116 -32.24 30.95 -21.42
C GLY A 116 -31.09 31.88 -21.81
N ALA A 117 -29.96 31.32 -22.27
CA ALA A 117 -28.83 32.08 -22.82
C ALA A 117 -28.41 31.56 -24.21
N LEU A 118 -28.26 30.25 -24.35
CA LEU A 118 -27.91 29.55 -25.59
C LEU A 118 -29.01 28.56 -25.98
N ARG A 119 -29.17 28.32 -27.28
CA ARG A 119 -29.93 27.17 -27.81
C ARG A 119 -29.23 26.51 -28.99
N PHE A 120 -29.50 25.22 -29.15
CA PHE A 120 -29.03 24.41 -30.28
C PHE A 120 -30.25 23.90 -31.04
N LEU A 121 -30.62 24.60 -32.11
CA LEU A 121 -31.88 24.40 -32.83
C LEU A 121 -31.66 23.74 -34.21
N PRO A 122 -31.86 22.42 -34.36
CA PRO A 122 -31.97 21.77 -35.66
C PRO A 122 -33.39 21.96 -36.22
N ILE A 123 -33.50 22.29 -37.51
CA ILE A 123 -34.77 22.47 -38.20
C ILE A 123 -34.88 21.44 -39.32
N LEU A 124 -35.65 20.38 -39.09
CA LEU A 124 -35.89 19.31 -40.06
C LEU A 124 -37.06 19.67 -41.00
N SER A 125 -36.89 19.39 -42.29
CA SER A 125 -37.92 19.61 -43.33
C SER A 125 -37.80 18.62 -44.48
N ILE A 126 -38.90 18.38 -45.20
CA ILE A 126 -38.90 17.74 -46.51
C ILE A 126 -38.81 18.85 -47.57
N SER A 127 -37.76 18.81 -48.39
CA SER A 127 -37.52 19.79 -49.45
C SER A 127 -38.53 19.64 -50.59
N ALA A 128 -38.56 20.61 -51.52
CA ALA A 128 -39.38 20.52 -52.73
C ALA A 128 -38.98 19.35 -53.65
N SER A 129 -37.74 18.86 -53.57
CA SER A 129 -37.25 17.67 -54.28
C SER A 129 -37.60 16.35 -53.57
N GLY A 130 -38.20 16.41 -52.37
CA GLY A 130 -38.53 15.23 -51.56
C GLY A 130 -37.37 14.73 -50.70
N ASP A 131 -36.35 15.56 -50.47
CA ASP A 131 -35.19 15.20 -49.65
C ASP A 131 -35.43 15.58 -48.18
N LEU A 132 -34.91 14.79 -47.26
CA LEU A 132 -34.86 15.15 -45.85
C LEU A 132 -33.64 16.03 -45.61
N VAL A 133 -33.89 17.27 -45.17
CA VAL A 133 -32.85 18.26 -44.87
C VAL A 133 -32.91 18.72 -43.42
N VAL A 134 -31.75 19.07 -42.86
CA VAL A 134 -31.63 19.76 -41.58
C VAL A 134 -30.95 21.11 -41.79
N ASN A 135 -31.55 22.18 -41.26
CA ASN A 135 -30.88 23.45 -41.09
C ASN A 135 -30.50 23.61 -39.61
N LEU A 136 -29.21 23.53 -39.30
CA LEU A 136 -28.67 23.79 -37.97
C LEU A 136 -28.52 25.30 -37.84
N VAL A 137 -29.28 25.94 -36.95
CA VAL A 137 -29.14 27.40 -36.80
C VAL A 137 -27.74 27.74 -36.30
N GLY A 138 -26.99 28.49 -37.11
CA GLY A 138 -25.56 28.77 -36.88
C GLY A 138 -24.58 27.76 -37.54
N GLY A 139 -25.03 26.54 -37.85
CA GLY A 139 -24.22 25.46 -38.48
C GLY A 139 -24.49 25.21 -39.97
N GLY A 140 -25.56 25.80 -40.52
CA GLY A 140 -25.89 25.71 -41.95
C GLY A 140 -26.84 24.56 -42.31
N GLU A 141 -27.18 24.47 -43.61
CA GLU A 141 -28.12 23.47 -44.15
C GLU A 141 -27.38 22.25 -44.71
N HIS A 142 -27.87 21.07 -44.35
CA HIS A 142 -27.31 19.77 -44.72
C HIS A 142 -28.42 18.86 -45.27
N THR A 143 -28.15 18.17 -46.38
CA THR A 143 -29.03 17.10 -46.88
C THR A 143 -28.70 15.80 -46.16
N LEU A 144 -29.68 15.25 -45.42
CA LEU A 144 -29.51 14.02 -44.65
C LEU A 144 -29.78 12.78 -45.51
N VAL A 145 -30.88 12.81 -46.28
CA VAL A 145 -31.27 11.71 -47.19
C VAL A 145 -31.90 12.29 -48.44
N SER A 146 -31.49 11.81 -49.61
CA SER A 146 -32.08 12.22 -50.89
C SER A 146 -33.13 11.22 -51.39
N GLY A 147 -34.32 11.72 -51.75
CA GLY A 147 -35.40 10.94 -52.35
C GLY A 147 -35.85 9.72 -51.54
N THR A 148 -35.55 8.50 -52.03
CA THR A 148 -36.04 7.25 -51.43
C THR A 148 -35.41 7.02 -50.05
N GLY A 149 -36.24 6.98 -49.00
CA GLY A 149 -35.80 6.84 -47.62
C GLY A 149 -35.94 8.11 -46.79
N ALA A 150 -36.16 9.28 -47.40
CA ALA A 150 -36.33 10.55 -46.68
C ALA A 150 -37.52 10.55 -45.70
N ASP A 151 -38.51 9.69 -45.96
CA ASP A 151 -39.69 9.51 -45.14
C ASP A 151 -39.58 8.26 -44.23
N SER A 152 -38.38 7.71 -44.00
CA SER A 152 -38.16 6.62 -43.04
C SER A 152 -37.96 7.15 -41.62
N TYR A 153 -37.95 6.23 -40.64
CA TYR A 153 -37.49 6.57 -39.29
C TYR A 153 -35.97 6.64 -39.26
N HIS A 154 -35.46 7.72 -38.68
CA HIS A 154 -34.04 7.96 -38.49
C HIS A 154 -33.73 8.28 -37.03
N GLN A 155 -32.47 8.09 -36.66
CA GLN A 155 -31.94 8.52 -35.37
C GLN A 155 -31.18 9.83 -35.50
N TYR A 156 -31.43 10.74 -34.57
CA TYR A 156 -30.77 12.04 -34.50
C TYR A 156 -30.19 12.20 -33.10
N VAL A 157 -29.00 12.79 -33.02
CA VAL A 157 -28.33 13.07 -31.74
C VAL A 157 -27.70 14.46 -31.79
N VAL A 158 -27.94 15.25 -30.75
CA VAL A 158 -27.18 16.47 -30.43
C VAL A 158 -26.47 16.25 -29.10
N GLU A 159 -25.16 16.46 -29.07
CA GLU A 159 -24.34 16.28 -27.87
C GLU A 159 -23.45 17.50 -27.65
N TYR A 160 -23.54 18.12 -26.47
CA TYR A 160 -22.79 19.32 -26.10
C TYR A 160 -21.68 19.02 -25.12
N ASP A 161 -20.49 19.52 -25.44
CA ASP A 161 -19.29 19.42 -24.63
C ASP A 161 -19.05 20.74 -23.87
N PRO A 162 -19.09 20.72 -22.53
CA PRO A 162 -18.90 21.92 -21.71
C PRO A 162 -17.47 22.46 -21.76
N LEU A 163 -16.48 21.64 -22.10
CA LEU A 163 -15.07 22.04 -22.19
C LEU A 163 -14.81 22.87 -23.44
N THR A 164 -15.35 22.44 -24.58
CA THR A 164 -15.20 23.15 -25.85
C THR A 164 -16.29 24.19 -26.09
N GLN A 165 -17.41 24.11 -25.37
CA GLN A 165 -18.63 24.91 -25.58
C GLN A 165 -19.25 24.75 -26.96
N LEU A 166 -19.02 23.59 -27.60
CA LEU A 166 -19.55 23.23 -28.91
C LEU A 166 -20.47 22.01 -28.79
N ALA A 167 -21.41 21.87 -29.73
CA ALA A 167 -22.19 20.65 -29.88
C ALA A 167 -21.82 19.89 -31.15
N SER A 168 -22.05 18.59 -31.17
CA SER A 168 -22.08 17.80 -32.40
C SER A 168 -23.53 17.49 -32.81
N PHE A 169 -23.79 17.37 -34.10
CA PHE A 169 -25.05 16.85 -34.66
C PHE A 169 -24.77 15.58 -35.46
N SER A 170 -25.43 14.49 -35.09
CA SER A 170 -25.32 13.18 -35.75
C SER A 170 -26.65 12.70 -36.29
N PHE A 171 -26.58 11.99 -37.42
CA PHE A 171 -27.71 11.40 -38.12
C PHE A 171 -27.39 9.93 -38.47
N ASP A 172 -28.23 8.99 -38.04
CA ASP A 172 -28.05 7.54 -38.22
C ASP A 172 -26.65 7.04 -37.83
N GLY A 173 -26.10 7.60 -36.75
CA GLY A 173 -24.78 7.26 -36.21
C GLY A 173 -23.60 7.93 -36.92
N VAL A 174 -23.86 8.80 -37.91
CA VAL A 174 -22.82 9.57 -38.62
C VAL A 174 -22.84 11.03 -38.15
N ILE A 175 -21.69 11.55 -37.73
CA ILE A 175 -21.54 12.97 -37.38
C ILE A 175 -21.61 13.80 -38.66
N ILE A 176 -22.57 14.73 -38.72
CA ILE A 176 -22.75 15.67 -39.83
C ILE A 176 -22.02 16.98 -39.55
N ASP A 177 -22.10 17.47 -38.31
CA ASP A 177 -21.36 18.63 -37.82
C ASP A 177 -20.70 18.30 -36.48
N PRO A 178 -19.36 18.28 -36.38
CA PRO A 178 -18.66 17.95 -35.13
C PRO A 178 -18.46 19.15 -34.21
N ALA A 179 -18.74 20.38 -34.65
CA ALA A 179 -18.31 21.61 -33.98
C ALA A 179 -19.34 22.74 -34.12
N TRP A 180 -20.61 22.41 -33.92
CA TRP A 180 -21.74 23.32 -34.05
C TRP A 180 -21.76 24.32 -32.90
N VAL A 181 -21.72 25.61 -33.24
CA VAL A 181 -21.83 26.73 -32.31
C VAL A 181 -23.31 27.06 -32.08
N GLY A 182 -23.75 27.03 -30.82
CA GLY A 182 -25.11 27.40 -30.43
C GLY A 182 -25.39 28.89 -30.62
N GLU A 183 -26.67 29.25 -30.80
CA GLU A 183 -27.07 30.65 -30.95
C GLU A 183 -27.59 31.23 -29.62
N ALA A 184 -27.43 32.54 -29.44
CA ALA A 184 -27.99 33.23 -28.28
C ALA A 184 -29.52 33.23 -28.33
N SER A 185 -30.17 32.81 -27.24
CA SER A 185 -31.63 32.76 -27.14
C SER A 185 -32.10 32.91 -25.70
N ASN A 186 -33.17 33.70 -25.51
CA ASN A 186 -33.84 33.84 -24.20
C ASN A 186 -34.85 32.71 -23.92
N GLN A 187 -34.97 31.72 -24.81
CA GLN A 187 -35.84 30.56 -24.57
C GLN A 187 -35.23 29.65 -23.51
N ASN A 188 -36.06 29.18 -22.57
CA ASN A 188 -35.67 28.20 -21.57
C ASN A 188 -36.61 26.99 -21.66
N MET A 189 -36.28 26.03 -22.52
CA MET A 189 -37.12 24.84 -22.75
C MET A 189 -36.35 23.69 -23.40
N ILE A 190 -36.78 22.47 -23.09
CA ILE A 190 -36.54 21.27 -23.90
C ILE A 190 -37.81 21.06 -24.72
N ALA A 191 -37.74 20.98 -26.04
CA ALA A 191 -38.92 20.91 -26.88
C ALA A 191 -38.73 20.02 -28.11
N TRP A 192 -39.81 19.35 -28.54
CA TRP A 192 -39.82 18.48 -29.72
C TRP A 192 -41.17 18.48 -30.43
N GLY A 193 -41.17 18.31 -31.76
CA GLY A 193 -42.34 18.41 -32.63
C GLY A 193 -42.26 19.56 -33.64
N ASN A 194 -43.40 19.90 -34.28
CA ASN A 194 -43.49 21.04 -35.18
C ASN A 194 -43.57 22.36 -34.38
N GLY A 195 -42.51 23.16 -34.44
CA GLY A 195 -42.34 24.38 -33.63
C GLY A 195 -42.94 25.66 -34.20
N SER A 196 -43.69 25.61 -35.31
CA SER A 196 -44.20 26.79 -36.02
C SER A 196 -45.73 26.86 -36.05
N SER A 197 -46.30 28.04 -35.84
CA SER A 197 -47.74 28.26 -36.12
C SER A 197 -48.02 28.55 -37.60
N ASN A 198 -46.98 28.79 -38.40
CA ASN A 198 -47.11 29.30 -39.77
C ASN A 198 -46.59 28.33 -40.84
N ILE A 199 -45.81 27.33 -40.45
CA ILE A 199 -45.23 26.33 -41.35
C ILE A 199 -45.79 24.97 -40.95
N ASN A 200 -46.59 24.40 -41.85
CA ASN A 200 -47.14 23.08 -41.64
C ASN A 200 -46.02 22.04 -41.61
N GLY A 201 -46.09 21.13 -40.65
CA GLY A 201 -45.16 20.01 -40.52
C GLY A 201 -45.86 18.82 -39.87
N VAL A 202 -45.59 17.62 -40.38
CA VAL A 202 -46.10 16.37 -39.82
C VAL A 202 -44.94 15.42 -39.59
N ALA A 203 -44.78 14.95 -38.35
CA ALA A 203 -43.72 14.03 -37.96
C ALA A 203 -44.25 12.97 -36.98
N TYR A 204 -43.61 11.81 -37.01
CA TYR A 204 -43.91 10.67 -36.16
C TYR A 204 -42.72 10.35 -35.26
N TYR A 205 -42.95 10.22 -33.96
CA TYR A 205 -41.90 9.99 -32.96
C TYR A 205 -42.05 8.62 -32.33
N ARG A 206 -40.94 7.89 -32.21
CA ARG A 206 -40.85 6.64 -31.42
C ARG A 206 -40.28 6.90 -30.04
N ALA A 207 -39.24 7.72 -29.97
CA ALA A 207 -38.63 8.11 -28.71
C ALA A 207 -38.00 9.51 -28.81
N VAL A 208 -38.02 10.25 -27.70
CA VAL A 208 -37.26 11.48 -27.48
C VAL A 208 -36.65 11.41 -26.08
N THR A 209 -35.34 11.61 -26.00
CA THR A 209 -34.59 11.56 -24.75
C THR A 209 -33.75 12.82 -24.62
N PHE A 210 -33.77 13.43 -23.44
CA PHE A 210 -32.80 14.44 -23.02
C PHE A 210 -32.13 13.96 -21.73
N GLU A 211 -30.81 13.95 -21.69
CA GLU A 211 -30.03 13.56 -20.53
C GLU A 211 -28.91 14.58 -20.28
N THR A 212 -28.74 14.96 -19.02
CA THR A 212 -27.45 15.52 -18.59
C THR A 212 -26.46 14.38 -18.59
N LEU A 213 -25.28 14.63 -19.17
CA LEU A 213 -24.22 13.65 -19.08
C LEU A 213 -23.85 13.57 -17.58
N SER A 214 -23.71 12.36 -17.03
CA SER A 214 -22.92 12.21 -15.80
C SER A 214 -21.55 12.80 -16.06
N GLU A 215 -20.81 13.24 -15.02
CA GLU A 215 -19.43 13.71 -15.16
C GLU A 215 -18.78 13.01 -16.35
N THR A 216 -18.36 13.76 -17.36
CA THR A 216 -17.17 13.35 -18.06
C THR A 216 -16.13 13.27 -16.96
N VAL A 217 -16.04 12.08 -16.34
CA VAL A 217 -14.87 11.63 -15.62
C VAL A 217 -13.74 12.10 -16.54
N PRO A 218 -12.85 13.01 -16.10
CA PRO A 218 -11.62 13.19 -16.84
C PRO A 218 -11.11 11.77 -16.98
N GLU A 219 -11.07 11.21 -18.21
CA GLU A 219 -10.88 9.76 -18.43
C GLU A 219 -9.96 9.25 -17.33
N GLU A 220 -10.50 8.36 -16.46
CA GLU A 220 -9.77 7.89 -15.28
C GLU A 220 -8.34 7.63 -15.72
N ALA A 221 -7.37 8.33 -15.12
CA ALA A 221 -6.00 8.25 -15.56
C ALA A 221 -5.57 6.77 -15.56
N LYS A 222 -5.40 6.18 -16.74
CA LYS A 222 -5.07 4.76 -16.89
C LYS A 222 -3.57 4.64 -16.91
N ILE A 223 -3.08 3.66 -16.15
CA ILE A 223 -1.68 3.25 -16.24
C ILE A 223 -1.46 2.70 -17.66
N ILE A 224 -0.63 3.39 -18.44
CA ILE A 224 -0.14 2.89 -19.72
C ILE A 224 0.99 1.88 -19.49
N ALA A 225 1.88 2.21 -18.54
CA ALA A 225 3.03 1.38 -18.21
C ALA A 225 3.44 1.57 -16.74
N ALA A 226 3.91 0.50 -16.12
CA ALA A 226 4.43 0.48 -14.76
C ALA A 226 5.62 -0.47 -14.66
N TRP A 227 6.60 -0.11 -13.84
CA TRP A 227 7.81 -0.87 -13.62
C TRP A 227 8.11 -0.94 -12.12
N ASP A 228 8.32 -2.16 -11.62
CA ASP A 228 8.95 -2.42 -10.33
C ASP A 228 10.46 -2.58 -10.56
N SER A 229 11.22 -1.70 -9.95
CA SER A 229 12.69 -1.67 -10.01
C SER A 229 13.33 -1.80 -8.63
N SER A 230 12.58 -2.24 -7.62
CA SER A 230 13.05 -2.45 -6.24
C SER A 230 14.23 -3.42 -6.12
N GLY A 231 14.40 -4.33 -7.08
CA GLY A 231 15.54 -5.24 -7.16
C GLY A 231 16.83 -4.62 -7.73
N VAL A 232 16.84 -3.33 -8.09
CA VAL A 232 17.97 -2.65 -8.72
C VAL A 232 18.46 -1.51 -7.84
N THR A 233 19.74 -1.60 -7.44
CA THR A 233 20.46 -0.47 -6.84
C THR A 233 21.22 0.27 -7.94
N PHE A 234 20.97 1.58 -8.06
CA PHE A 234 21.63 2.41 -9.04
C PHE A 234 22.92 3.01 -8.44
N ASP A 235 24.02 2.93 -9.17
CA ASP A 235 25.37 3.22 -8.69
C ASP A 235 25.84 4.67 -8.91
N GLY A 236 25.06 5.48 -9.61
CA GLY A 236 25.44 6.83 -10.02
C GLY A 236 26.41 6.89 -11.20
N GLU A 237 26.76 5.76 -11.81
CA GLU A 237 27.80 5.69 -12.84
C GLU A 237 27.34 4.97 -14.12
N SER A 238 26.71 3.81 -13.97
CA SER A 238 26.49 2.88 -15.09
C SER A 238 25.17 2.14 -15.07
N GLN A 239 24.54 1.98 -13.90
CA GLN A 239 23.29 1.23 -13.75
C GLN A 239 22.08 2.03 -14.25
N PHE A 240 21.24 1.38 -15.05
CA PHE A 240 19.97 1.93 -15.53
C PHE A 240 19.07 0.80 -16.05
N ILE A 241 17.80 1.11 -16.26
CA ILE A 241 16.84 0.22 -16.92
C ILE A 241 16.37 0.89 -18.21
N SER A 242 16.55 0.23 -19.35
CA SER A 242 15.96 0.68 -20.61
C SER A 242 14.54 0.17 -20.73
N ILE A 243 13.61 1.08 -21.03
CA ILE A 243 12.17 0.81 -21.15
C ILE A 243 11.64 1.24 -22.52
N ASN A 244 12.49 1.18 -23.55
CA ASN A 244 12.19 1.61 -24.92
C ASN A 244 10.96 0.90 -25.54
N THR A 245 10.59 -0.29 -25.06
CA THR A 245 9.45 -1.06 -25.58
C THR A 245 8.13 -0.32 -25.44
N GLU A 246 7.99 0.54 -24.43
CA GLU A 246 6.76 1.31 -24.16
C GLU A 246 6.76 2.69 -24.83
N LEU A 247 7.81 3.06 -25.56
CA LEU A 247 7.93 4.40 -26.13
C LEU A 247 6.79 4.71 -27.11
N ALA A 248 6.36 3.71 -27.88
CA ALA A 248 5.29 3.86 -28.87
C ALA A 248 3.94 4.24 -28.24
N SER A 249 3.66 3.79 -27.01
CA SER A 249 2.40 4.05 -26.31
C SER A 249 2.39 5.41 -25.60
N VAL A 250 3.56 6.01 -25.32
CA VAL A 250 3.66 7.26 -24.53
C VAL A 250 4.14 8.48 -25.33
N GLN A 251 4.82 8.31 -26.46
CA GLN A 251 5.44 9.41 -27.21
C GLN A 251 4.46 10.47 -27.75
N GLN A 252 3.16 10.15 -27.88
CA GLN A 252 2.13 11.08 -28.35
C GLN A 252 1.39 11.79 -27.20
N LEU A 253 1.73 11.50 -25.94
CA LEU A 253 1.07 12.10 -24.79
C LEU A 253 1.43 13.57 -24.68
N ALA A 254 0.45 14.45 -24.93
CA ALA A 254 0.53 15.89 -24.68
C ALA A 254 0.20 16.28 -23.25
N ARG A 255 -0.38 15.35 -22.47
CA ARG A 255 -0.71 15.45 -21.06
C ARG A 255 -0.52 14.09 -20.40
N GLY A 256 -0.43 14.05 -19.07
CA GLY A 256 -0.36 12.80 -18.33
C GLY A 256 0.22 12.96 -16.94
N SER A 257 0.38 11.84 -16.24
CA SER A 257 1.08 11.78 -14.95
C SER A 257 2.22 10.79 -14.97
N ILE A 258 3.29 11.08 -14.23
CA ILE A 258 4.39 10.15 -13.99
C ILE A 258 4.64 10.03 -12.50
N PHE A 259 4.46 8.83 -11.96
CA PHE A 259 4.72 8.48 -10.58
C PHE A 259 6.12 7.87 -10.44
N THR A 260 6.81 8.17 -9.35
CA THR A 260 8.06 7.49 -8.98
C THR A 260 8.23 7.38 -7.46
N LYS A 261 8.68 6.20 -7.00
CA LYS A 261 9.08 5.92 -5.62
C LYS A 261 10.60 5.76 -5.58
N PHE A 262 11.31 6.55 -4.78
CA PHE A 262 12.77 6.60 -4.81
C PHE A 262 13.42 6.94 -3.46
N LYS A 263 14.70 6.56 -3.31
CA LYS A 263 15.62 6.96 -2.23
C LYS A 263 16.94 7.42 -2.87
N ALA A 264 17.18 8.74 -2.87
CA ALA A 264 18.34 9.34 -3.53
C ALA A 264 19.54 9.51 -2.59
N THR A 265 20.75 9.28 -3.11
CA THR A 265 22.03 9.43 -2.36
C THR A 265 23.10 10.25 -3.08
N GLY A 266 22.91 10.62 -4.36
CA GLY A 266 23.87 11.38 -5.20
C GLY A 266 23.41 12.80 -5.55
N THR A 267 24.22 13.60 -6.27
CA THR A 267 23.93 15.04 -6.46
C THR A 267 22.95 15.36 -7.60
N THR A 268 23.24 14.98 -8.86
CA THR A 268 22.33 15.17 -10.01
C THR A 268 22.05 13.84 -10.67
N ALA A 269 20.79 13.42 -10.68
CA ALA A 269 20.43 12.02 -10.88
C ALA A 269 19.04 11.88 -11.53
N THR A 270 18.94 11.18 -12.66
CA THR A 270 17.68 11.01 -13.41
C THR A 270 16.85 9.85 -12.87
N LEU A 271 15.64 10.14 -12.42
CA LEU A 271 14.65 9.14 -12.02
C LEU A 271 14.04 8.48 -13.25
N PHE A 272 13.56 9.30 -14.19
CA PHE A 272 12.94 8.87 -15.45
C PHE A 272 13.34 9.81 -16.59
N SER A 273 13.54 9.29 -17.80
CA SER A 273 13.69 10.10 -19.00
C SER A 273 13.07 9.48 -20.25
N ALA A 274 12.60 10.34 -21.16
CA ALA A 274 12.35 10.04 -22.55
C ALA A 274 13.09 11.07 -23.43
N SER A 275 13.85 10.62 -24.42
CA SER A 275 14.78 11.46 -25.17
C SER A 275 14.92 11.04 -26.63
N ASN A 276 15.41 11.97 -27.45
CA ASN A 276 15.88 11.70 -28.79
C ASN A 276 17.41 11.49 -28.74
N SER A 277 17.85 10.23 -28.82
CA SER A 277 19.24 9.82 -28.72
C SER A 277 20.12 10.36 -29.85
N ALA A 278 19.53 10.82 -30.96
CA ALA A 278 20.26 11.41 -32.07
C ALA A 278 20.46 12.93 -31.92
N VAL A 279 19.78 13.59 -30.98
CA VAL A 279 19.78 15.05 -30.81
C VAL A 279 20.20 15.43 -29.39
N GLY A 280 21.23 16.25 -29.27
CA GLY A 280 21.70 16.72 -27.96
C GLY A 280 20.69 17.65 -27.31
N SER A 281 20.46 17.47 -26.00
CA SER A 281 19.52 18.32 -25.24
C SER A 281 18.07 18.33 -25.77
N SER A 282 17.59 17.17 -26.24
CA SER A 282 16.19 16.89 -26.58
C SER A 282 15.68 15.74 -25.70
N GLU A 283 15.10 16.08 -24.55
CA GLU A 283 14.63 15.13 -23.55
C GLU A 283 13.50 15.69 -22.69
N PHE A 284 12.69 14.81 -22.14
CA PHE A 284 11.85 15.03 -20.97
C PHE A 284 12.40 14.16 -19.84
N ALA A 285 12.94 14.78 -18.79
CA ALA A 285 13.52 14.07 -17.66
C ALA A 285 12.92 14.52 -16.32
N ILE A 286 12.68 13.57 -15.44
CA ILE A 286 12.42 13.79 -14.02
C ILE A 286 13.71 13.46 -13.29
N LEU A 287 14.25 14.42 -12.53
CA LEU A 287 15.55 14.26 -11.90
C LEU A 287 15.62 14.94 -10.52
N ILE A 288 16.52 14.42 -9.69
CA ILE A 288 17.06 15.14 -8.55
C ILE A 288 18.17 16.05 -9.07
N ASN A 289 18.00 17.35 -8.84
CA ASN A 289 18.96 18.36 -9.26
C ASN A 289 20.13 18.44 -8.27
N GLY A 290 21.26 19.01 -8.66
CA GLY A 290 22.49 19.07 -7.86
C GLY A 290 22.35 19.67 -6.45
N ASP A 291 21.31 20.47 -6.20
CA ASP A 291 20.95 21.04 -4.91
C ASP A 291 19.93 20.20 -4.13
N GLY A 292 19.63 18.98 -4.59
CA GLY A 292 18.75 18.00 -3.96
C GLY A 292 17.26 18.18 -4.27
N THR A 293 16.83 19.21 -5.00
CA THR A 293 15.41 19.43 -5.33
C THR A 293 14.95 18.50 -6.46
N LEU A 294 13.66 18.15 -6.48
CA LEU A 294 13.04 17.41 -7.57
C LEU A 294 12.69 18.37 -8.72
N ARG A 295 12.96 17.95 -9.97
CA ARG A 295 12.80 18.79 -11.16
C ARG A 295 12.23 18.00 -12.34
N VAL A 296 11.27 18.58 -13.03
CA VAL A 296 10.94 18.28 -14.42
C VAL A 296 11.85 19.13 -15.30
N HIS A 297 12.82 18.49 -15.93
CA HIS A 297 13.80 19.07 -16.83
C HIS A 297 13.48 18.59 -18.25
N ALA A 298 12.74 19.39 -19.01
CA ALA A 298 12.42 19.07 -20.41
C ALA A 298 12.95 20.13 -21.39
N ARG A 299 13.69 19.68 -22.39
CA ARG A 299 14.31 20.51 -23.43
C ARG A 299 14.04 19.96 -24.81
N GLU A 300 13.90 20.83 -25.79
CA GLU A 300 13.89 20.49 -27.21
C GLU A 300 14.92 21.36 -27.93
N ASN A 301 15.88 20.71 -28.61
CA ASN A 301 17.02 21.37 -29.27
C ASN A 301 17.74 22.38 -28.35
N GLY A 302 17.93 22.01 -27.08
CA GLY A 302 18.62 22.83 -26.07
C GLY A 302 17.79 23.93 -25.41
N SER A 303 16.56 24.18 -25.86
CA SER A 303 15.65 25.16 -25.25
C SER A 303 14.71 24.48 -24.26
N PHE A 304 14.57 25.04 -23.05
CA PHE A 304 13.61 24.52 -22.08
C PHE A 304 12.17 24.69 -22.58
N VAL A 305 11.45 23.57 -22.61
CA VAL A 305 10.01 23.52 -22.89
C VAL A 305 9.20 23.26 -21.62
N ASN A 306 9.82 22.64 -20.60
CA ASN A 306 9.33 22.56 -19.24
C ASN A 306 10.52 22.60 -18.26
N ASP A 307 10.47 23.51 -17.30
CA ASP A 307 11.52 23.66 -16.29
C ASP A 307 10.90 23.89 -14.90
N SER A 308 10.20 22.87 -14.42
CA SER A 308 9.44 22.92 -13.17
C SER A 308 10.26 22.29 -12.04
N LYS A 309 10.44 23.01 -10.93
CA LYS A 309 11.38 22.62 -9.88
C LYS A 309 10.81 22.88 -8.49
N THR A 310 10.92 21.91 -7.59
CA THR A 310 10.50 22.06 -6.19
C THR A 310 11.39 23.05 -5.44
N VAL A 311 10.84 23.64 -4.37
CA VAL A 311 11.62 24.48 -3.43
C VAL A 311 12.30 23.67 -2.34
N THR A 312 11.73 22.51 -1.99
CA THR A 312 12.28 21.57 -1.01
C THR A 312 13.20 20.54 -1.67
N THR A 313 14.12 20.00 -0.88
CA THR A 313 15.08 18.97 -1.27
C THR A 313 14.58 17.60 -0.85
N PHE A 314 14.85 16.59 -1.68
CA PHE A 314 14.43 15.19 -1.55
C PHE A 314 15.61 14.22 -1.78
N ASN A 315 16.83 14.74 -1.58
CA ASN A 315 18.07 13.98 -1.58
C ASN A 315 18.62 13.91 -0.16
N ASN A 316 17.97 13.11 0.67
CA ASN A 316 18.21 13.04 2.11
C ASN A 316 18.37 11.58 2.58
N ASN A 317 18.56 10.65 1.64
CA ASN A 317 18.63 9.22 1.89
C ASN A 317 17.36 8.67 2.59
N GLN A 318 16.19 9.26 2.35
CA GLN A 318 14.88 8.75 2.77
C GLN A 318 14.05 8.33 1.57
N GLU A 319 13.09 7.44 1.81
CA GLU A 319 12.07 7.11 0.82
C GLU A 319 11.19 8.33 0.55
N HIS A 320 10.95 8.58 -0.73
CA HIS A 320 10.02 9.58 -1.23
C HIS A 320 9.12 8.98 -2.30
N LYS A 321 7.88 9.44 -2.35
CA LYS A 321 6.95 9.15 -3.45
C LYS A 321 6.58 10.46 -4.12
N ALA A 322 6.78 10.55 -5.43
CA ALA A 322 6.49 11.75 -6.21
C ALA A 322 5.57 11.45 -7.40
N LEU A 323 4.68 12.40 -7.70
CA LEU A 323 3.81 12.39 -8.87
C LEU A 323 3.94 13.72 -9.61
N ILE A 324 4.33 13.65 -10.87
CA ILE A 324 4.42 14.77 -11.79
C ILE A 324 3.17 14.74 -12.65
N MET A 325 2.38 15.81 -12.65
CA MET A 325 1.17 15.94 -13.48
C MET A 325 1.35 17.11 -14.44
N VAL A 326 1.12 16.89 -15.73
CA VAL A 326 1.23 17.92 -16.76
C VAL A 326 -0.01 17.89 -17.65
N ASP A 327 -0.70 19.03 -17.75
CA ASP A 327 -1.83 19.23 -18.65
C ASP A 327 -1.86 20.67 -19.22
N ALA A 328 -2.99 21.06 -19.79
CA ALA A 328 -3.21 22.41 -20.32
C ALA A 328 -3.23 23.51 -19.23
N ASN A 329 -3.44 23.16 -17.96
CA ASN A 329 -3.46 24.08 -16.84
C ASN A 329 -2.07 24.32 -16.24
N GLY A 330 -1.11 23.41 -16.51
CA GLY A 330 0.29 23.58 -16.12
C GLY A 330 0.95 22.29 -15.64
N THR A 331 2.02 22.45 -14.86
CA THR A 331 2.76 21.35 -14.22
C THR A 331 2.57 21.42 -12.71
N GLN A 332 2.19 20.31 -12.11
CA GLN A 332 2.12 20.12 -10.67
C GLN A 332 3.05 18.98 -10.25
N ILE A 333 3.69 19.12 -9.09
CA ILE A 333 4.53 18.08 -8.50
C ILE A 333 4.03 17.84 -7.09
N TYR A 334 3.53 16.64 -6.83
CA TYR A 334 3.19 16.16 -5.50
C TYR A 334 4.33 15.30 -4.97
N VAL A 335 4.71 15.49 -3.71
CA VAL A 335 5.70 14.66 -3.03
C VAL A 335 5.22 14.38 -1.62
N ASP A 336 5.27 13.13 -1.20
CA ASP A 336 4.93 12.65 0.14
C ASP A 336 3.52 13.08 0.61
N GLY A 337 2.57 13.12 -0.32
CA GLY A 337 1.18 13.49 -0.07
C GLY A 337 0.91 14.99 -0.03
N ARG A 338 1.84 15.83 -0.54
CA ARG A 338 1.69 17.29 -0.57
C ARG A 338 2.04 17.88 -1.92
N LEU A 339 1.32 18.92 -2.33
CA LEU A 339 1.69 19.74 -3.49
C LEU A 339 3.01 20.49 -3.20
N ALA A 340 4.10 20.02 -3.78
CA ALA A 340 5.44 20.58 -3.62
C ALA A 340 5.76 21.68 -4.65
N PHE A 341 5.07 21.69 -5.79
CA PHE A 341 5.22 22.70 -6.84
C PHE A 341 3.96 22.82 -7.71
N SER A 342 3.66 24.03 -8.17
CA SER A 342 2.69 24.30 -9.25
C SER A 342 3.21 25.44 -10.13
N GLY A 343 3.08 25.31 -11.45
CA GLY A 343 3.55 26.30 -12.42
C GLY A 343 2.91 26.16 -13.80
N ASN A 344 3.16 27.14 -14.68
CA ASN A 344 2.40 27.30 -15.93
C ASN A 344 2.97 26.53 -17.14
N ALA A 345 4.01 25.71 -16.95
CA ALA A 345 4.59 24.93 -18.06
C ALA A 345 3.66 23.76 -18.42
N THR A 346 3.33 23.61 -19.70
CA THR A 346 2.34 22.62 -20.19
C THR A 346 2.95 21.53 -21.08
N SER A 347 4.26 21.59 -21.34
CA SER A 347 4.92 20.62 -22.23
C SER A 347 5.18 19.30 -21.51
N PHE A 348 4.66 18.21 -22.10
CA PHE A 348 4.87 16.82 -21.68
C PHE A 348 5.70 16.05 -22.72
N LEU A 349 5.52 14.72 -22.84
CA LEU A 349 6.35 13.86 -23.68
C LEU A 349 6.29 14.20 -25.18
N SER A 350 5.11 14.51 -25.72
CA SER A 350 4.95 14.81 -27.16
C SER A 350 5.59 16.12 -27.62
N ALA A 351 6.05 16.95 -26.68
CA ALA A 351 6.79 18.17 -26.98
C ALA A 351 8.22 17.88 -27.50
N ILE A 352 8.73 16.66 -27.28
CA ILE A 352 10.07 16.24 -27.72
C ILE A 352 9.96 15.50 -29.05
N ALA A 353 10.60 16.03 -30.08
CA ALA A 353 10.48 15.46 -31.42
C ALA A 353 11.35 14.20 -31.58
N GLY A 354 10.76 13.12 -32.09
CA GLY A 354 11.50 11.92 -32.47
C GLY A 354 12.09 11.16 -31.28
N LEU A 355 11.35 11.06 -30.18
CA LEU A 355 11.69 10.19 -29.05
C LEU A 355 12.07 8.77 -29.55
N ASP A 356 13.20 8.27 -29.11
CA ASP A 356 13.69 6.92 -29.44
C ASP A 356 14.39 6.21 -28.26
N SER A 357 14.58 6.90 -27.12
CA SER A 357 15.16 6.35 -25.90
C SER A 357 14.31 6.70 -24.69
N MET A 358 13.98 5.71 -23.86
CA MET A 358 13.28 5.88 -22.59
C MET A 358 13.97 5.04 -21.51
N ASN A 359 14.29 5.64 -20.37
CA ASN A 359 15.11 5.02 -19.34
C ASN A 359 14.63 5.37 -17.92
N ILE A 360 14.85 4.44 -16.99
CA ILE A 360 14.83 4.69 -15.55
C ILE A 360 16.29 4.71 -15.08
N GLY A 361 16.67 5.72 -14.28
CA GLY A 361 18.01 5.81 -13.71
C GLY A 361 19.07 6.51 -14.58
N ARG A 362 18.74 7.05 -15.77
CA ARG A 362 19.63 7.90 -16.59
C ARG A 362 18.87 8.72 -17.62
N ASN A 363 19.52 9.72 -18.21
CA ASN A 363 19.17 10.30 -19.51
C ASN A 363 20.06 9.74 -20.62
N HIS A 364 19.61 9.78 -21.89
CA HIS A 364 20.42 9.36 -23.04
C HIS A 364 20.20 10.24 -24.27
N ASP A 365 21.18 11.07 -24.61
CA ASP A 365 21.13 11.92 -25.81
C ASP A 365 22.31 11.60 -26.75
N SER A 366 22.51 12.45 -27.77
CA SER A 366 23.62 12.31 -28.73
C SER A 366 25.03 12.27 -28.11
N ASN A 367 25.18 12.67 -26.85
CA ASN A 367 26.43 12.61 -26.10
C ASN A 367 26.58 11.30 -25.28
N GLY A 368 25.62 10.38 -25.34
CA GLY A 368 25.64 9.13 -24.59
C GLY A 368 24.78 9.17 -23.32
N GLY A 369 25.03 8.23 -22.41
CA GLY A 369 24.32 8.17 -21.12
C GLY A 369 24.78 9.30 -20.18
N GLN A 370 23.84 9.95 -19.51
CA GLN A 370 24.09 11.10 -18.64
C GLN A 370 23.23 11.02 -17.36
N TRP A 371 23.70 11.68 -16.29
CA TRP A 371 22.96 11.87 -15.03
C TRP A 371 22.45 10.56 -14.43
N TYR A 372 23.35 9.57 -14.33
CA TYR A 372 23.04 8.29 -13.73
C TYR A 372 22.56 8.46 -12.29
N PHE A 373 21.50 7.76 -11.93
CA PHE A 373 20.91 7.83 -10.61
C PHE A 373 21.77 7.06 -9.60
N SER A 374 21.85 7.57 -8.36
CA SER A 374 22.51 6.90 -7.24
C SER A 374 21.53 6.73 -6.09
N GLY A 375 21.30 5.48 -5.68
CA GLY A 375 20.29 5.09 -4.70
C GLY A 375 19.32 4.03 -5.22
N THR A 376 18.06 4.07 -4.79
CA THR A 376 17.00 3.17 -5.29
C THR A 376 15.88 3.94 -5.98
N ILE A 377 15.34 3.33 -7.03
CA ILE A 377 14.07 3.72 -7.65
C ILE A 377 13.24 2.44 -7.59
N ASP A 378 12.27 2.39 -6.70
CA ASP A 378 11.54 1.14 -6.43
C ASP A 378 10.40 0.97 -7.43
N GLU A 379 9.78 2.08 -7.86
CA GLU A 379 8.62 2.04 -8.74
C GLU A 379 8.58 3.25 -9.67
N THR A 380 8.14 3.03 -10.92
CA THR A 380 7.79 4.10 -11.87
C THR A 380 6.50 3.75 -12.60
N ARG A 381 5.57 4.70 -12.74
CA ARG A 381 4.32 4.51 -13.51
C ARG A 381 4.04 5.71 -14.40
N ILE A 382 3.48 5.47 -15.59
CA ILE A 382 3.01 6.50 -16.52
C ILE A 382 1.51 6.34 -16.72
N TYR A 383 0.80 7.46 -16.61
CA TYR A 383 -0.63 7.56 -16.82
C TYR A 383 -0.95 8.36 -18.08
N ASP A 384 -1.98 7.95 -18.83
CA ASP A 384 -2.45 8.62 -20.05
C ASP A 384 -3.09 10.00 -19.80
N ASN A 385 -3.42 10.30 -18.56
CA ASN A 385 -4.09 11.52 -18.14
C ASN A 385 -3.59 12.02 -16.76
N VAL A 386 -3.99 13.23 -16.37
CA VAL A 386 -3.69 13.76 -15.04
C VAL A 386 -4.61 13.14 -13.99
N LEU A 387 -4.06 12.80 -12.82
CA LEU A 387 -4.86 12.36 -11.66
C LEU A 387 -5.51 13.58 -10.99
N THR A 388 -6.52 13.36 -10.15
CA THR A 388 -7.06 14.43 -9.29
C THR A 388 -6.05 14.79 -8.19
N ALA A 389 -6.21 15.97 -7.57
CA ALA A 389 -5.38 16.37 -6.43
C ALA A 389 -5.45 15.36 -5.27
N GLU A 390 -6.64 14.86 -4.93
CA GLU A 390 -6.85 13.86 -3.89
C GLU A 390 -6.12 12.55 -4.25
N GLN A 391 -6.29 12.06 -5.48
CA GLN A 391 -5.58 10.87 -5.97
C GLN A 391 -4.06 11.07 -5.94
N ALA A 392 -3.56 12.27 -6.27
CA ALA A 392 -2.14 12.59 -6.22
C ALA A 392 -1.60 12.60 -4.78
N GLU A 393 -2.34 13.19 -3.85
CA GLU A 393 -1.99 13.23 -2.43
C GLU A 393 -2.00 11.82 -1.83
N ASP A 394 -3.00 11.00 -2.14
CA ASP A 394 -3.10 9.63 -1.64
C ASP A 394 -2.01 8.74 -2.25
N LEU A 395 -1.79 8.82 -3.56
CA LEU A 395 -0.79 8.02 -4.26
C LEU A 395 0.64 8.35 -3.79
N THR A 396 0.91 9.61 -3.49
CA THR A 396 2.24 10.05 -3.03
C THR A 396 2.39 10.02 -1.53
N ARG A 397 1.35 9.72 -0.74
CA ARG A 397 1.48 9.70 0.72
C ARG A 397 2.49 8.63 1.17
N LEU A 398 3.45 9.04 2.00
CA LEU A 398 4.25 8.07 2.73
C LEU A 398 3.35 7.35 3.73
N SER A 399 3.48 6.03 3.80
CA SER A 399 2.69 5.22 4.72
C SER A 399 3.51 4.06 5.27
N THR A 400 3.07 3.62 6.43
CA THR A 400 3.67 2.56 7.22
C THR A 400 2.62 1.47 7.36
N VAL A 401 2.77 0.37 6.64
CA VAL A 401 1.91 -0.82 6.83
C VAL A 401 2.14 -1.38 8.23
N VAL A 402 1.04 -1.61 8.94
CA VAL A 402 0.99 -2.14 10.32
C VAL A 402 0.41 -3.56 10.33
N ALA A 403 -0.55 -3.82 9.45
CA ALA A 403 -1.24 -5.10 9.39
C ALA A 403 -1.69 -5.34 7.96
N THR A 404 -1.46 -6.54 7.44
CA THR A 404 -1.92 -6.91 6.11
C THR A 404 -2.37 -8.37 6.05
N PHE A 405 -3.30 -8.66 5.16
CA PHE A 405 -3.71 -10.01 4.76
C PHE A 405 -3.95 -10.00 3.25
N ASP A 406 -3.32 -10.94 2.54
CA ASP A 406 -3.54 -11.18 1.10
C ASP A 406 -3.79 -12.67 0.87
N SER A 407 -4.97 -12.99 0.35
CA SER A 407 -5.37 -14.38 0.10
C SER A 407 -4.55 -15.06 -1.00
N ASN A 408 -3.89 -14.32 -1.89
CA ASN A 408 -3.03 -14.88 -2.94
C ASN A 408 -1.75 -15.50 -2.39
N LEU A 409 -1.32 -15.09 -1.20
CA LEU A 409 -0.21 -15.73 -0.48
C LEU A 409 -0.60 -17.11 0.08
N ASN A 410 -1.87 -17.52 -0.09
CA ASN A 410 -2.41 -18.83 0.27
C ASN A 410 -2.12 -19.21 1.73
N THR A 411 -2.16 -18.21 2.61
CA THR A 411 -1.75 -18.32 4.01
C THR A 411 -2.95 -18.07 4.94
N ASP A 412 -2.97 -18.74 6.09
CA ASP A 412 -3.94 -18.50 7.17
C ASP A 412 -3.68 -17.10 7.78
N PRO A 413 -4.70 -16.29 8.10
CA PRO A 413 -4.51 -15.00 8.77
C PRO A 413 -3.61 -15.07 10.02
N LEU A 414 -3.60 -16.20 10.74
CA LEU A 414 -2.70 -16.44 11.88
C LEU A 414 -1.21 -16.38 11.48
N LEU A 415 -0.87 -16.91 10.31
CA LEU A 415 0.48 -16.84 9.75
C LEU A 415 0.83 -15.44 9.22
N ALA A 416 -0.18 -14.62 8.95
CA ALA A 416 -0.05 -13.20 8.59
C ALA A 416 -0.10 -12.25 9.80
N GLY A 417 -0.25 -12.77 11.01
CA GLY A 417 -0.11 -12.00 12.27
C GLY A 417 -1.41 -11.63 12.94
N TRP A 418 -2.52 -12.06 12.37
CA TRP A 418 -3.83 -11.84 12.95
C TRP A 418 -4.13 -12.86 14.03
N THR A 419 -4.61 -12.40 15.18
CA THR A 419 -5.16 -13.28 16.22
C THR A 419 -6.57 -13.69 15.79
N ASN A 420 -6.88 -14.98 15.89
CA ASN A 420 -8.23 -15.49 15.63
C ASN A 420 -9.09 -15.31 16.89
N ASP A 421 -10.08 -14.41 16.84
CA ASP A 421 -11.05 -14.15 17.91
C ASP A 421 -12.45 -14.78 17.62
N SER A 422 -12.45 -15.84 16.82
CA SER A 422 -13.68 -16.58 16.50
C SER A 422 -14.19 -17.36 17.72
N VAL A 423 -15.51 -17.35 17.94
CA VAL A 423 -16.17 -18.07 19.04
C VAL A 423 -17.39 -18.85 18.57
N ASP A 424 -17.83 -19.79 19.41
CA ASP A 424 -18.96 -20.69 19.15
C ASP A 424 -18.75 -21.52 17.86
N SER A 425 -19.67 -21.39 16.89
CA SER A 425 -19.56 -22.07 15.58
C SER A 425 -18.95 -21.20 14.48
N GLY A 426 -18.45 -20.00 14.82
CA GLY A 426 -17.80 -19.13 13.87
C GLY A 426 -16.39 -19.64 13.54
N ALA A 427 -16.02 -19.57 12.26
CA ALA A 427 -14.73 -20.06 11.78
C ALA A 427 -14.29 -19.37 10.49
N GLY A 428 -12.99 -19.47 10.18
CA GLY A 428 -12.41 -19.08 8.90
C GLY A 428 -11.97 -20.28 8.08
N SER A 429 -11.98 -20.13 6.76
CA SER A 429 -11.36 -21.10 5.86
C SER A 429 -10.97 -20.46 4.53
N LEU A 430 -9.88 -20.93 3.95
CA LEU A 430 -9.50 -20.54 2.60
C LEU A 430 -10.43 -21.22 1.58
N VAL A 431 -11.02 -20.44 0.69
CA VAL A 431 -11.91 -20.88 -0.38
C VAL A 431 -11.37 -20.46 -1.73
N ASN A 432 -11.67 -21.21 -2.78
CA ASN A 432 -11.45 -20.79 -4.15
C ASN A 432 -12.76 -20.25 -4.71
N GLU A 433 -12.80 -18.96 -5.02
CA GLU A 433 -13.96 -18.28 -5.55
C GLU A 433 -13.59 -17.58 -6.86
N GLN A 434 -14.27 -17.96 -7.95
CA GLN A 434 -14.02 -17.44 -9.30
C GLN A 434 -12.58 -17.66 -9.78
N GLY A 435 -11.94 -18.75 -9.36
CA GLY A 435 -10.57 -19.09 -9.78
C GLY A 435 -9.48 -18.37 -8.98
N GLN A 436 -9.84 -17.57 -7.97
CA GLN A 436 -8.90 -16.87 -7.08
C GLN A 436 -9.13 -17.29 -5.62
N ALA A 437 -8.06 -17.27 -4.82
CA ALA A 437 -8.15 -17.57 -3.40
C ALA A 437 -8.86 -16.44 -2.65
N ALA A 438 -9.65 -16.77 -1.64
CA ALA A 438 -10.24 -15.83 -0.70
C ALA A 438 -10.39 -16.48 0.68
N TRP A 439 -10.31 -15.68 1.75
CA TRP A 439 -10.57 -16.16 3.09
C TRP A 439 -12.03 -15.92 3.47
N GLN A 440 -12.77 -17.00 3.72
CA GLN A 440 -14.15 -16.93 4.14
C GLN A 440 -14.24 -16.78 5.66
N ALA A 441 -14.67 -15.61 6.13
CA ALA A 441 -15.14 -15.37 7.49
C ALA A 441 -16.58 -15.87 7.62
N ARG A 442 -16.80 -17.01 8.29
CA ARG A 442 -18.12 -17.65 8.40
C ARG A 442 -18.67 -17.56 9.82
N GLY A 443 -19.30 -16.43 10.15
CA GLY A 443 -19.99 -16.24 11.42
C GLY A 443 -21.42 -16.76 11.38
N ILE A 444 -21.62 -18.08 11.44
CA ILE A 444 -22.97 -18.68 11.53
C ILE A 444 -23.10 -19.37 12.89
N ASN A 445 -24.05 -18.88 13.71
CA ASN A 445 -24.21 -19.27 15.12
C ASN A 445 -22.92 -19.09 15.93
N GLY A 446 -22.18 -18.03 15.64
CA GLY A 446 -20.91 -17.70 16.26
C GLY A 446 -20.23 -16.55 15.54
N ARG A 447 -19.19 -16.01 16.17
CA ARG A 447 -18.38 -14.90 15.66
C ARG A 447 -17.21 -15.46 14.87
N ALA A 448 -16.88 -14.89 13.72
CA ALA A 448 -15.72 -15.28 12.91
C ALA A 448 -14.87 -14.06 12.60
N GLU A 449 -13.94 -13.73 13.49
CA GLU A 449 -13.25 -12.43 13.53
C GLU A 449 -11.74 -12.61 13.72
N TRP A 450 -10.97 -11.70 13.12
CA TRP A 450 -9.51 -11.64 13.22
C TRP A 450 -9.08 -10.25 13.66
N GLU A 451 -8.15 -10.21 14.61
CA GLU A 451 -7.73 -8.96 15.25
C GLU A 451 -6.22 -8.82 15.41
N ILE A 452 -5.75 -7.58 15.40
CA ILE A 452 -4.40 -7.19 15.81
C ILE A 452 -4.53 -6.13 16.90
N GLN A 453 -3.76 -6.27 17.97
CA GLN A 453 -3.64 -5.24 18.98
C GLN A 453 -2.56 -4.23 18.55
N PRO A 454 -2.92 -2.99 18.17
CA PRO A 454 -1.94 -1.98 17.78
C PRO A 454 -1.10 -1.55 18.99
N SER A 455 0.20 -1.31 18.73
CA SER A 455 1.14 -0.82 19.74
C SER A 455 0.84 0.63 20.14
N VAL A 456 1.42 1.07 21.26
CA VAL A 456 1.34 2.48 21.69
C VAL A 456 1.86 3.43 20.60
N GLN A 457 2.88 3.02 19.84
CA GLN A 457 3.45 3.82 18.77
C GLN A 457 2.53 3.88 17.55
N VAL A 458 1.98 2.75 17.11
CA VAL A 458 0.97 2.72 16.02
C VAL A 458 -0.18 3.65 16.36
N ASN A 459 -0.68 3.60 17.59
CA ASN A 459 -1.77 4.49 18.02
C ASN A 459 -1.35 5.96 18.01
N ARG A 460 -0.11 6.27 18.39
CA ARG A 460 0.43 7.62 18.31
C ARG A 460 0.46 8.09 16.86
N ASP A 461 1.07 7.31 15.97
CA ASP A 461 1.22 7.66 14.54
C ASP A 461 -0.14 7.79 13.86
N ALA A 462 -1.05 6.85 14.07
CA ALA A 462 -2.42 6.94 13.59
C ALA A 462 -3.12 8.23 14.05
N THR A 463 -2.88 8.65 15.30
CA THR A 463 -3.50 9.88 15.84
C THR A 463 -2.81 11.16 15.37
N THR A 464 -1.48 11.14 15.16
CA THR A 464 -0.70 12.35 14.86
C THR A 464 -0.41 12.56 13.38
N LEU A 465 -0.39 11.48 12.60
CA LEU A 465 -0.05 11.49 11.18
C LEU A 465 -1.22 11.05 10.29
N GLY A 466 -2.16 10.28 10.85
CA GLY A 466 -3.33 9.75 10.15
C GLY A 466 -3.16 8.27 9.85
N TRP A 467 -4.23 7.65 9.36
CA TRP A 467 -4.23 6.22 9.04
C TRP A 467 -5.25 5.89 7.95
N LYS A 468 -5.09 4.71 7.35
CA LYS A 468 -5.99 4.14 6.35
C LYS A 468 -6.18 2.66 6.60
N MET A 469 -7.42 2.22 6.53
CA MET A 469 -7.79 0.81 6.49
C MET A 469 -8.48 0.51 5.16
N THR A 470 -7.97 -0.45 4.41
CA THR A 470 -8.54 -0.89 3.13
C THR A 470 -8.87 -2.37 3.20
N THR A 471 -10.09 -2.76 2.82
CA THR A 471 -10.49 -4.16 2.68
C THR A 471 -11.08 -4.40 1.27
N THR A 472 -10.69 -5.50 0.64
CA THR A 472 -11.33 -5.99 -0.58
C THR A 472 -12.06 -7.27 -0.24
N SER A 473 -13.39 -7.20 -0.18
CA SER A 473 -14.21 -8.32 0.25
C SER A 473 -15.52 -8.42 -0.52
N ARG A 474 -16.13 -9.59 -0.46
CA ARG A 474 -17.47 -9.90 -0.97
C ARG A 474 -18.34 -10.26 0.23
N ILE A 475 -19.42 -9.51 0.45
CA ILE A 475 -20.39 -9.83 1.49
C ILE A 475 -21.35 -10.90 0.95
N VAL A 476 -21.20 -12.12 1.42
CA VAL A 476 -21.94 -13.28 0.91
C VAL A 476 -23.38 -13.30 1.45
N SER A 477 -23.55 -13.01 2.74
CA SER A 477 -24.86 -12.99 3.38
C SER A 477 -24.81 -12.37 4.78
N GLY A 478 -25.98 -11.94 5.28
CA GLY A 478 -26.15 -11.56 6.68
C GLY A 478 -25.64 -10.16 7.00
N SER A 479 -25.28 -9.93 8.25
CA SER A 479 -24.87 -8.63 8.78
C SER A 479 -23.72 -8.79 9.78
N ALA A 480 -23.39 -7.71 10.49
CA ALA A 480 -22.30 -7.65 11.46
C ALA A 480 -20.93 -8.01 10.88
N ILE A 481 -20.71 -7.76 9.58
CA ILE A 481 -19.36 -7.82 9.02
C ILE A 481 -18.64 -6.54 9.44
N SER A 482 -17.63 -6.68 10.28
CA SER A 482 -16.95 -5.60 11.00
C SER A 482 -15.59 -5.34 10.38
N ASP A 483 -15.37 -4.14 9.84
CA ASP A 483 -14.04 -3.64 9.45
C ASP A 483 -13.78 -2.36 10.26
N TYR A 484 -12.80 -2.38 11.18
CA TYR A 484 -12.55 -1.23 12.05
C TYR A 484 -11.17 -1.14 12.70
N TYR A 485 -10.88 0.08 13.14
CA TYR A 485 -9.77 0.39 14.03
C TYR A 485 -10.27 1.13 15.28
N ALA A 486 -9.69 0.76 16.42
CA ALA A 486 -9.93 1.34 17.73
C ALA A 486 -8.62 1.54 18.49
N ASN A 487 -8.41 2.71 19.09
CA ASN A 487 -7.13 3.12 19.71
C ASN A 487 -7.17 3.24 21.24
N GLY A 488 -8.17 2.66 21.89
CA GLY A 488 -8.44 2.78 23.33
C GLY A 488 -9.25 4.02 23.74
N ASN A 489 -9.51 4.94 22.81
CA ASN A 489 -10.32 6.14 23.03
C ASN A 489 -11.46 6.29 22.01
N LYS A 490 -11.16 6.05 20.74
CA LYS A 490 -12.07 6.20 19.60
C LYS A 490 -12.06 4.93 18.75
N ARG A 491 -13.23 4.56 18.22
CA ARG A 491 -13.46 3.49 17.25
C ARG A 491 -14.10 4.05 15.99
N PHE A 492 -13.60 3.62 14.84
CA PHE A 492 -14.13 3.96 13.52
C PHE A 492 -14.54 2.66 12.85
N LEU A 493 -15.83 2.32 12.97
CA LEU A 493 -16.37 1.01 12.58
C LEU A 493 -17.36 1.16 11.42
N ALA A 494 -17.11 0.42 10.33
CA ALA A 494 -18.06 0.17 9.27
C ALA A 494 -18.67 -1.23 9.45
N LEU A 495 -19.99 -1.31 9.57
CA LEU A 495 -20.74 -2.57 9.65
C LEU A 495 -21.38 -2.86 8.28
N LEU A 496 -20.84 -3.84 7.57
CA LEU A 496 -21.31 -4.25 6.26
C LEU A 496 -22.38 -5.36 6.37
N SER A 497 -23.34 -5.34 5.45
CA SER A 497 -24.43 -6.33 5.43
C SER A 497 -25.11 -6.45 4.07
N ILE A 498 -25.76 -7.60 3.85
CA ILE A 498 -26.81 -7.77 2.84
C ILE A 498 -28.15 -7.66 3.56
N ASN A 499 -28.93 -6.61 3.24
CA ASN A 499 -30.21 -6.36 3.89
C ASN A 499 -31.32 -7.29 3.37
N GLY A 500 -32.52 -7.19 3.93
CA GLY A 500 -33.67 -8.04 3.54
C GLY A 500 -34.15 -7.87 2.09
N ASN A 501 -33.77 -6.78 1.41
CA ASN A 501 -34.04 -6.56 0.00
C ASN A 501 -32.95 -7.12 -0.91
N GLY A 502 -31.82 -7.58 -0.35
CA GLY A 502 -30.65 -8.02 -1.10
C GLY A 502 -29.65 -6.90 -1.42
N ASP A 503 -29.80 -5.71 -0.82
CA ASP A 503 -28.87 -4.60 -1.04
C ASP A 503 -27.63 -4.74 -0.15
N LEU A 504 -26.48 -4.33 -0.67
CA LEU A 504 -25.27 -4.13 0.11
C LEU A 504 -25.37 -2.79 0.87
N VAL A 505 -25.25 -2.85 2.19
CA VAL A 505 -25.41 -1.71 3.09
C VAL A 505 -24.19 -1.59 4.00
N ALA A 506 -23.73 -0.36 4.24
CA ALA A 506 -22.77 -0.01 5.27
C ALA A 506 -23.41 0.88 6.33
N ALA A 507 -23.38 0.46 7.58
CA ALA A 507 -23.77 1.27 8.73
C ALA A 507 -22.52 1.72 9.49
N LEU A 508 -22.29 3.03 9.56
CA LEU A 508 -21.13 3.60 10.24
C LEU A 508 -21.44 3.83 11.71
N GLU A 509 -20.59 3.34 12.61
CA GLU A 509 -20.84 3.47 14.04
C GLU A 509 -20.71 4.93 14.51
N GLY A 510 -21.83 5.50 14.94
CA GLY A 510 -21.91 6.92 15.29
C GLY A 510 -22.08 7.84 14.08
N GLY A 511 -22.23 7.28 12.87
CA GLY A 511 -22.57 7.97 11.63
C GLY A 511 -23.91 7.50 11.07
N SER A 512 -24.08 7.60 9.74
CA SER A 512 -25.29 7.19 9.03
C SER A 512 -25.20 5.76 8.47
N SER A 513 -26.33 5.25 7.96
CA SER A 513 -26.41 3.99 7.23
C SER A 513 -26.69 4.26 5.76
N HIS A 514 -25.93 3.59 4.88
CA HIS A 514 -25.91 3.84 3.45
C HIS A 514 -26.14 2.56 2.67
N THR A 515 -27.07 2.60 1.71
CA THR A 515 -27.13 1.58 0.66
C THR A 515 -26.04 1.85 -0.36
N LEU A 516 -25.07 0.94 -0.45
CA LEU A 516 -23.92 1.06 -1.35
C LEU A 516 -24.25 0.53 -2.74
N VAL A 517 -24.87 -0.65 -2.82
CA VAL A 517 -25.28 -1.28 -4.08
C VAL A 517 -26.68 -1.86 -3.95
N PRO A 518 -27.66 -1.43 -4.76
CA PRO A 518 -29.00 -1.99 -4.75
C PRO A 518 -29.03 -3.33 -5.51
N MET A 519 -29.46 -4.41 -4.86
CA MET A 519 -29.63 -5.80 -5.37
C MET A 519 -28.57 -6.33 -6.37
N THR A 520 -28.58 -5.83 -7.61
CA THR A 520 -27.72 -6.31 -8.69
C THR A 520 -26.30 -5.80 -8.50
N GLY A 521 -25.35 -6.71 -8.27
CA GLY A 521 -23.95 -6.39 -8.06
C GLY A 521 -23.53 -6.32 -6.60
N ALA A 522 -24.47 -6.36 -5.64
CA ALA A 522 -24.19 -6.41 -4.21
C ALA A 522 -23.38 -7.67 -3.80
N ASP A 523 -23.42 -8.70 -4.65
CA ASP A 523 -22.71 -9.96 -4.48
C ASP A 523 -21.33 -9.98 -5.16
N LYS A 524 -20.77 -8.84 -5.56
CA LYS A 524 -19.42 -8.74 -6.12
C LYS A 524 -18.38 -8.45 -5.03
N TYR A 525 -17.11 -8.57 -5.41
CA TYR A 525 -16.02 -8.02 -4.61
C TYR A 525 -16.01 -6.50 -4.79
N HIS A 526 -15.92 -5.80 -3.66
CA HIS A 526 -15.80 -4.35 -3.59
C HIS A 526 -14.64 -3.97 -2.70
N THR A 527 -14.19 -2.74 -2.84
CA THR A 527 -13.18 -2.14 -1.94
C THR A 527 -13.87 -1.21 -0.98
N TYR A 528 -13.65 -1.44 0.31
CA TYR A 528 -14.08 -0.60 1.41
C TYR A 528 -12.85 0.05 2.01
N GLU A 529 -12.92 1.35 2.25
CA GLU A 529 -11.81 2.08 2.85
C GLU A 529 -12.30 3.03 3.94
N VAL A 530 -11.53 3.14 5.01
CA VAL A 530 -11.70 4.18 6.02
C VAL A 530 -10.36 4.90 6.18
N THR A 531 -10.37 6.21 5.95
CA THR A 531 -9.18 7.07 6.04
C THR A 531 -9.39 8.14 7.09
N TYR A 532 -8.44 8.33 8.00
CA TYR A 532 -8.48 9.34 9.05
C TYR A 532 -7.59 10.52 8.75
N ASP A 533 -8.19 11.70 8.82
CA ASP A 533 -7.53 12.98 8.68
C ASP A 533 -7.31 13.61 10.06
N VAL A 534 -6.04 13.87 10.36
CA VAL A 534 -5.61 14.45 11.65
C VAL A 534 -5.98 15.92 11.80
N GLU A 535 -6.08 16.67 10.69
CA GLU A 535 -6.39 18.09 10.72
C GLU A 535 -7.85 18.32 11.11
N THR A 536 -8.75 17.51 10.55
CA THR A 536 -10.18 17.54 10.89
C THR A 536 -10.52 16.67 12.10
N SER A 537 -9.65 15.72 12.46
CA SER A 537 -9.90 14.68 13.45
C SER A 537 -11.13 13.82 13.12
N LEU A 538 -11.43 13.64 11.84
CA LEU A 538 -12.54 12.85 11.32
C LEU A 538 -12.02 11.71 10.43
N ALA A 539 -12.80 10.65 10.29
CA ALA A 539 -12.55 9.61 9.29
C ALA A 539 -13.55 9.72 8.14
N THR A 540 -13.14 9.36 6.94
CA THR A 540 -14.00 9.27 5.75
C THR A 540 -14.08 7.83 5.29
N PHE A 541 -15.32 7.35 5.05
CA PHE A 541 -15.60 6.01 4.54
C PHE A 541 -15.75 6.11 3.04
N TYR A 542 -14.98 5.31 2.32
CA TYR A 542 -15.00 5.21 0.87
C TYR A 542 -15.49 3.83 0.45
N PHE A 543 -16.21 3.79 -0.67
CA PHE A 543 -16.67 2.57 -1.32
C PHE A 543 -16.29 2.62 -2.80
N ASP A 544 -15.51 1.65 -3.27
CA ASP A 544 -14.95 1.60 -4.62
C ASP A 544 -14.30 2.94 -5.06
N GLY A 545 -13.57 3.57 -4.12
CA GLY A 545 -12.89 4.85 -4.33
C GLY A 545 -13.77 6.09 -4.19
N ILE A 546 -15.07 5.94 -3.94
CA ILE A 546 -16.00 7.07 -3.78
C ILE A 546 -16.22 7.37 -2.29
N ALA A 547 -15.98 8.60 -1.86
CA ALA A 547 -16.29 9.06 -0.51
C ALA A 547 -17.80 9.03 -0.23
N ILE A 548 -18.20 8.35 0.85
CA ILE A 548 -19.62 8.16 1.23
C ILE A 548 -20.00 9.06 2.41
N GLU A 549 -19.22 9.04 3.49
CA GLU A 549 -19.46 9.88 4.67
C GLU A 549 -18.17 10.14 5.44
N THR A 550 -18.02 11.38 5.91
CA THR A 550 -16.99 11.77 6.88
C THR A 550 -17.61 11.90 8.27
N TRP A 551 -17.09 11.18 9.27
CA TRP A 551 -17.66 11.11 10.62
C TRP A 551 -16.61 11.04 11.72
N ALA A 552 -17.04 11.28 12.96
CA ALA A 552 -16.16 11.46 14.11
C ALA A 552 -15.78 10.17 14.87
N GLY A 553 -16.32 9.02 14.45
CA GLY A 553 -16.23 7.77 15.19
C GLY A 553 -16.89 7.80 16.57
N SER A 554 -16.93 6.65 17.22
CA SER A 554 -17.56 6.45 18.53
C SER A 554 -16.54 6.28 19.64
N ALA A 555 -16.90 6.64 20.89
CA ALA A 555 -16.03 6.42 22.03
C ALA A 555 -15.92 4.92 22.33
N THR A 556 -14.73 4.45 22.70
CA THR A 556 -14.46 3.05 23.01
C THR A 556 -13.34 2.92 24.04
N SER A 557 -13.25 1.77 24.69
CA SER A 557 -12.07 1.34 25.45
C SER A 557 -11.28 0.24 24.73
N GLN A 558 -11.75 -0.22 23.56
CA GLN A 558 -11.05 -1.23 22.77
C GLN A 558 -9.81 -0.64 22.11
N ASN A 559 -8.75 -1.44 22.03
CA ASN A 559 -7.51 -1.12 21.34
C ASN A 559 -7.17 -2.23 20.34
N VAL A 560 -7.78 -2.20 19.14
CA VAL A 560 -7.75 -3.31 18.17
C VAL A 560 -7.86 -2.79 16.73
N ILE A 561 -7.31 -3.55 15.77
CA ILE A 561 -7.62 -3.48 14.34
C ILE A 561 -8.31 -4.80 13.99
N VAL A 562 -9.48 -4.76 13.34
CA VAL A 562 -10.35 -5.93 13.22
C VAL A 562 -10.99 -6.03 11.83
N TRP A 563 -11.10 -7.26 11.33
CA TRP A 563 -11.95 -7.62 10.19
C TRP A 563 -12.68 -8.95 10.43
N GLY A 564 -13.80 -9.18 9.75
CA GLY A 564 -14.54 -10.44 9.80
C GLY A 564 -16.02 -10.25 10.12
N ASN A 565 -16.61 -11.18 10.89
CA ASN A 565 -17.95 -11.06 11.45
C ASN A 565 -17.84 -10.95 12.97
N GLY A 566 -18.21 -9.79 13.52
CA GLY A 566 -17.98 -9.43 14.92
C GLY A 566 -19.12 -9.76 15.90
N SER A 567 -20.08 -10.60 15.52
CA SER A 567 -21.24 -10.93 16.37
C SER A 567 -21.44 -12.42 16.54
N SER A 568 -21.52 -12.89 17.79
CA SER A 568 -21.97 -14.27 18.08
C SER A 568 -23.49 -14.44 17.97
N GLY A 569 -24.24 -13.33 17.98
CA GLY A 569 -25.72 -13.33 17.92
C GLY A 569 -26.31 -12.98 16.56
N THR A 570 -25.49 -12.62 15.56
CA THR A 570 -25.95 -12.18 14.24
C THR A 570 -25.12 -12.84 13.15
N ASN A 571 -25.79 -13.65 12.33
CA ASN A 571 -25.09 -14.38 11.28
C ASN A 571 -24.59 -13.44 10.18
N GLY A 572 -23.35 -13.65 9.76
CA GLY A 572 -22.73 -12.96 8.64
C GLY A 572 -21.63 -13.81 7.99
N VAL A 573 -21.55 -13.77 6.66
CA VAL A 573 -20.50 -14.43 5.90
C VAL A 573 -19.92 -13.45 4.90
N ALA A 574 -18.59 -13.32 4.90
CA ALA A 574 -17.85 -12.51 3.94
C ALA A 574 -16.59 -13.25 3.47
N ASN A 575 -16.24 -13.05 2.21
CA ASN A 575 -15.01 -13.59 1.62
C ASN A 575 -14.03 -12.43 1.38
N TYR A 576 -12.85 -12.48 1.99
CA TYR A 576 -11.85 -11.43 1.91
C TYR A 576 -10.72 -11.84 0.97
N ARG A 577 -10.30 -10.91 0.12
CA ARG A 577 -9.09 -11.05 -0.71
C ARG A 577 -7.92 -10.27 -0.13
N TYR A 578 -8.22 -9.10 0.42
CA TYR A 578 -7.20 -8.20 0.91
C TYR A 578 -7.71 -7.44 2.14
N VAL A 579 -6.84 -7.25 3.12
CA VAL A 579 -7.02 -6.35 4.27
C VAL A 579 -5.69 -5.65 4.50
N ASN A 580 -5.71 -4.34 4.68
CA ASN A 580 -4.51 -3.57 4.98
C ASN A 580 -4.83 -2.42 5.93
N PHE A 581 -4.03 -2.26 6.97
CA PHE A 581 -4.03 -1.10 7.83
C PHE A 581 -2.65 -0.45 7.80
N GLU A 582 -2.63 0.87 7.54
CA GLU A 582 -1.42 1.67 7.49
C GLU A 582 -1.58 2.99 8.25
N THR A 583 -0.49 3.49 8.82
CA THR A 583 -0.40 4.87 9.32
C THR A 583 0.31 5.75 8.31
N PHE A 584 -0.01 7.04 8.25
CA PHE A 584 0.64 7.96 7.31
C PHE A 584 1.96 8.52 7.86
N GLY A 585 2.79 9.05 6.96
CA GLY A 585 4.11 9.60 7.24
C GLY A 585 5.23 8.56 7.27
N SER A 586 6.47 9.02 7.22
CA SER A 586 7.61 8.25 7.74
C SER A 586 7.46 8.19 9.26
N GLY A 587 7.48 6.99 9.85
CA GLY A 587 7.36 6.82 11.30
C GLY A 587 8.37 7.65 12.10
N PRO A 588 8.30 7.64 13.44
CA PRO A 588 9.27 8.34 14.28
C PRO A 588 10.71 7.93 13.90
N ALA A 589 11.66 8.87 14.06
CA ALA A 589 13.09 8.65 13.83
C ALA A 589 13.61 7.34 14.45
N ILE A 590 13.02 6.94 15.59
CA ILE A 590 13.17 5.62 16.18
C ILE A 590 11.78 5.04 16.44
N PHE A 591 11.45 3.99 15.72
CA PHE A 591 10.29 3.14 15.92
C PHE A 591 10.56 2.13 17.05
N GLU A 592 9.57 1.84 17.90
CA GLU A 592 9.65 0.84 18.98
C GLU A 592 8.42 -0.08 18.99
N SER A 593 8.62 -1.39 19.14
CA SER A 593 7.57 -2.39 19.36
C SER A 593 7.90 -3.34 20.51
N ILE A 594 6.87 -4.02 21.04
CA ILE A 594 7.03 -5.13 22.00
C ILE A 594 7.18 -6.41 21.18
N VAL A 595 8.26 -7.16 21.46
CA VAL A 595 8.49 -8.47 20.83
C VAL A 595 7.88 -9.55 21.68
N PHE A 596 8.34 -9.71 22.92
CA PHE A 596 7.87 -10.73 23.86
C PHE A 596 7.47 -10.10 25.19
N GLN A 597 6.32 -10.52 25.72
CA GLN A 597 5.79 -10.10 27.00
C GLN A 597 5.37 -11.30 27.85
N GLY A 598 6.05 -11.47 28.99
CA GLY A 598 5.79 -12.51 29.96
C GLY A 598 4.37 -12.44 30.54
N GLY A 599 3.74 -13.59 30.70
CA GLY A 599 2.42 -13.77 31.30
C GLY A 599 1.23 -13.46 30.38
N GLN A 600 1.47 -13.07 29.13
CA GLN A 600 0.41 -12.73 28.15
C GLN A 600 0.41 -13.58 26.88
N GLU A 601 1.40 -14.47 26.69
CA GLU A 601 1.66 -15.09 25.39
C GLU A 601 1.73 -16.63 25.45
N GLY A 602 1.04 -17.31 24.52
CA GLY A 602 0.94 -18.78 24.40
C GLY A 602 -0.22 -19.41 25.19
N ASP A 603 -0.56 -20.67 24.87
CA ASP A 603 -1.75 -21.38 25.41
C ASP A 603 -1.79 -21.47 26.96
N ASP A 604 -0.63 -21.46 27.62
CA ASP A 604 -0.48 -21.50 29.09
C ASP A 604 0.23 -20.26 29.68
N GLY A 605 0.58 -19.27 28.84
CA GLY A 605 1.29 -18.05 29.25
C GLY A 605 2.73 -18.28 29.73
N MET A 606 3.72 -18.12 28.86
CA MET A 606 5.13 -18.13 29.28
C MET A 606 5.42 -16.94 30.18
N SER A 607 5.88 -17.17 31.41
CA SER A 607 6.01 -16.09 32.42
C SER A 607 7.20 -15.16 32.20
N HIS A 608 8.30 -15.66 31.62
CA HIS A 608 9.51 -14.86 31.39
C HIS A 608 10.14 -15.24 30.06
N TYR A 609 10.82 -14.26 29.48
CA TYR A 609 11.60 -14.41 28.27
C TYR A 609 12.93 -13.69 28.43
N ARG A 610 14.03 -14.32 28.01
CA ARG A 610 15.37 -13.75 28.11
C ARG A 610 16.28 -14.25 27.00
N ILE A 611 17.40 -13.56 26.83
CA ILE A 611 18.47 -13.92 25.90
C ILE A 611 17.97 -13.78 24.44
N PRO A 612 17.65 -12.55 24.02
CA PRO A 612 17.18 -12.30 22.65
C PRO A 612 18.34 -12.41 21.65
N SER A 613 18.03 -12.94 20.48
CA SER A 613 18.89 -12.87 19.30
C SER A 613 18.03 -12.73 18.05
N MET A 614 18.58 -12.19 16.96
CA MET A 614 17.78 -11.98 15.75
C MET A 614 18.57 -12.02 14.45
N VAL A 615 17.85 -12.31 13.37
CA VAL A 615 18.32 -12.20 11.98
C VAL A 615 17.19 -11.72 11.08
N GLN A 616 17.53 -11.17 9.92
CA GLN A 616 16.57 -10.94 8.84
C GLN A 616 16.72 -12.02 7.76
N SER A 617 15.61 -12.67 7.39
CA SER A 617 15.56 -13.65 6.31
C SER A 617 15.56 -13.00 4.92
N ALA A 618 15.71 -13.82 3.88
CA ALA A 618 15.85 -13.34 2.50
C ALA A 618 14.62 -12.59 1.97
N ASP A 619 13.42 -12.90 2.48
CA ASP A 619 12.17 -12.19 2.15
C ASP A 619 11.98 -10.88 2.94
N GLY A 620 12.96 -10.47 3.75
CA GLY A 620 12.87 -9.27 4.59
C GLY A 620 12.21 -9.51 5.96
N SER A 621 11.72 -10.71 6.25
CA SER A 621 11.14 -11.00 7.58
C SER A 621 12.20 -10.97 8.68
N ILE A 622 11.87 -10.45 9.85
CA ILE A 622 12.75 -10.46 11.03
C ILE A 622 12.37 -11.65 11.91
N LEU A 623 13.36 -12.45 12.31
CA LEU A 623 13.20 -13.61 13.17
C LEU A 623 13.89 -13.33 14.51
N ALA A 624 13.12 -13.18 15.58
CA ALA A 624 13.60 -12.95 16.94
C ALA A 624 13.49 -14.22 17.77
N PHE A 625 14.63 -14.81 18.12
CA PHE A 625 14.72 -16.02 18.95
C PHE A 625 14.95 -15.65 20.41
N ILE A 626 14.47 -16.51 21.30
CA ILE A 626 14.56 -16.26 22.72
C ILE A 626 14.45 -17.55 23.55
N GLU A 627 14.90 -17.49 24.81
CA GLU A 627 14.58 -18.50 25.81
C GLU A 627 13.23 -18.21 26.47
N GLY A 628 12.31 -19.16 26.42
CA GLY A 628 11.10 -19.15 27.24
C GLY A 628 11.40 -19.76 28.61
N ARG A 629 11.33 -18.93 29.66
CA ARG A 629 11.75 -19.28 31.04
C ARG A 629 10.57 -19.28 32.01
N PRO A 630 9.92 -20.43 32.29
CA PRO A 630 8.71 -20.44 33.12
C PRO A 630 8.97 -19.94 34.56
N SER A 631 10.15 -20.23 35.14
CA SER A 631 10.52 -19.75 36.48
C SER A 631 11.29 -18.42 36.50
N GLY A 632 11.66 -17.90 35.32
CA GLY A 632 12.56 -16.76 35.17
C GLY A 632 14.04 -17.04 35.47
N GLY A 633 14.37 -18.26 35.93
CA GLY A 633 15.74 -18.68 36.25
C GLY A 633 16.61 -18.92 35.01
N ASP A 634 17.92 -19.01 35.23
CA ASP A 634 18.86 -19.53 34.23
C ASP A 634 18.70 -21.06 34.08
N PRO A 635 19.21 -21.66 32.98
CA PRO A 635 19.27 -23.11 32.82
C PRO A 635 19.88 -23.81 34.04
N GLY A 636 19.38 -25.00 34.36
CA GLY A 636 19.74 -25.77 35.54
C GLY A 636 19.07 -25.30 36.82
N GLN A 637 18.03 -24.47 36.73
CA GLN A 637 17.11 -24.16 37.84
C GLN A 637 15.78 -24.89 37.62
N VAL A 638 14.92 -24.90 38.65
CA VAL A 638 13.58 -25.48 38.51
C VAL A 638 12.79 -24.71 37.45
N GLY A 639 12.21 -25.44 36.49
CA GLY A 639 11.36 -24.89 35.43
C GLY A 639 12.07 -24.96 34.07
N GLN A 640 11.52 -25.79 33.18
CA GLN A 640 12.16 -26.16 31.91
C GLN A 640 12.17 -25.00 30.92
N ILE A 641 13.35 -24.70 30.38
CA ILE A 641 13.55 -23.63 29.42
C ILE A 641 13.41 -24.17 27.99
N ASN A 642 12.61 -23.47 27.18
CA ASN A 642 12.44 -23.78 25.76
C ASN A 642 13.10 -22.73 24.87
N ILE A 643 13.27 -23.06 23.59
CA ILE A 643 13.61 -22.07 22.56
C ILE A 643 12.32 -21.63 21.88
N SER A 644 12.09 -20.32 21.87
CA SER A 644 10.93 -19.67 21.29
C SER A 644 11.36 -18.72 20.16
N LEU A 645 10.45 -18.43 19.25
CA LEU A 645 10.62 -17.52 18.12
C LEU A 645 9.38 -16.63 17.97
N LYS A 646 9.59 -15.37 17.59
CA LYS A 646 8.58 -14.55 16.92
C LYS A 646 9.14 -14.02 15.62
N ARG A 647 8.25 -13.88 14.64
CA ARG A 647 8.57 -13.41 13.30
C ARG A 647 7.84 -12.09 13.03
N SER A 648 8.47 -11.16 12.33
CA SER A 648 7.85 -9.92 11.85
C SER A 648 7.99 -9.84 10.34
N ILE A 649 6.96 -9.34 9.66
CA ILE A 649 6.89 -9.17 8.19
C ILE A 649 6.79 -7.70 7.77
N ASP A 650 6.96 -6.79 8.72
CA ASP A 650 6.75 -5.34 8.56
C ASP A 650 7.86 -4.52 9.22
N ASN A 651 9.10 -5.01 9.10
CA ASN A 651 10.32 -4.42 9.68
C ASN A 651 10.23 -4.18 11.20
N GLY A 652 9.64 -5.17 11.90
CA GLY A 652 9.54 -5.24 13.35
C GLY A 652 8.41 -4.42 13.94
N ARG A 653 7.44 -3.96 13.13
CA ARG A 653 6.34 -3.14 13.62
C ARG A 653 5.30 -3.93 14.39
N SER A 654 4.96 -5.08 13.86
CA SER A 654 4.16 -6.11 14.51
C SER A 654 4.91 -7.44 14.52
N TRP A 655 4.50 -8.32 15.43
CA TRP A 655 5.12 -9.63 15.60
C TRP A 655 4.04 -10.70 15.59
N LEU A 656 4.26 -11.73 14.76
CA LEU A 656 3.44 -12.93 14.70
C LEU A 656 3.42 -13.65 16.07
N PRO A 657 2.42 -14.50 16.32
CA PRO A 657 2.36 -15.31 17.55
C PRO A 657 3.64 -16.11 17.80
N VAL A 658 3.91 -16.39 19.08
CA VAL A 658 5.08 -17.16 19.50
C VAL A 658 5.06 -18.57 18.93
N GLN A 659 6.20 -19.03 18.42
CA GLN A 659 6.43 -20.40 17.99
C GLN A 659 7.46 -21.07 18.92
N ILE A 660 7.16 -22.27 19.40
CA ILE A 660 8.12 -23.07 20.17
C ILE A 660 8.99 -23.85 19.18
N ILE A 661 10.27 -23.48 19.11
CA ILE A 661 11.27 -24.12 18.26
C ILE A 661 11.67 -25.47 18.85
N HIS A 662 11.92 -25.53 20.15
CA HIS A 662 12.25 -26.77 20.83
C HIS A 662 11.88 -26.75 22.31
N GLN A 663 11.23 -27.82 22.77
CA GLN A 663 10.93 -28.07 24.17
C GLN A 663 10.95 -29.58 24.44
N ASP A 664 11.55 -29.96 25.56
CA ASP A 664 11.50 -31.31 26.13
C ASP A 664 11.50 -31.16 27.66
N PRO A 665 10.53 -31.75 28.38
CA PRO A 665 10.47 -31.59 29.83
C PRO A 665 11.63 -32.23 30.60
N ALA A 666 12.49 -33.03 29.97
CA ALA A 666 13.65 -33.64 30.61
C ALA A 666 14.91 -32.75 30.62
N PHE A 667 14.92 -31.65 29.88
CA PHE A 667 16.11 -30.84 29.63
C PHE A 667 15.80 -29.35 29.57
N ASP A 668 16.83 -28.54 29.78
CA ASP A 668 16.79 -27.10 29.46
C ASP A 668 17.45 -26.83 28.11
N TYR A 669 16.90 -25.88 27.37
CA TYR A 669 17.51 -25.37 26.15
C TYR A 669 17.84 -23.89 26.30
N SER A 670 19.02 -23.45 25.86
CA SER A 670 19.45 -22.06 26.05
C SER A 670 20.23 -21.49 24.87
N ASP A 671 20.40 -20.16 24.92
CA ASP A 671 21.27 -19.37 24.05
C ASP A 671 21.00 -19.60 22.55
N PRO A 672 19.82 -19.24 22.03
CA PRO A 672 19.56 -19.37 20.60
C PRO A 672 20.49 -18.45 19.80
N ARG A 673 21.25 -19.01 18.87
CA ARG A 673 22.21 -18.30 18.01
C ARG A 673 21.86 -18.47 16.53
N PRO A 674 21.11 -17.53 15.95
CA PRO A 674 20.70 -17.58 14.56
C PRO A 674 21.77 -17.03 13.61
N PHE A 675 21.72 -17.47 12.35
CA PHE A 675 22.41 -16.83 11.21
C PHE A 675 21.73 -17.24 9.90
N VAL A 676 22.04 -16.52 8.82
CA VAL A 676 21.56 -16.83 7.46
C VAL A 676 22.72 -17.24 6.58
N ASP A 677 22.59 -18.41 5.96
CA ASP A 677 23.43 -18.78 4.82
C ASP A 677 22.93 -18.04 3.58
N LYS A 678 23.62 -16.96 3.20
CA LYS A 678 23.24 -16.11 2.06
C LYS A 678 23.33 -16.82 0.71
N SER A 679 24.08 -17.92 0.62
CA SER A 679 24.22 -18.67 -0.63
C SER A 679 23.02 -19.58 -0.91
N THR A 680 22.28 -19.97 0.13
CA THR A 680 21.11 -20.86 0.04
C THR A 680 19.82 -20.24 0.57
N ASN A 681 19.90 -19.03 1.14
CA ASN A 681 18.82 -18.37 1.89
C ASN A 681 18.25 -19.23 3.03
N THR A 682 19.09 -20.10 3.60
CA THR A 682 18.71 -20.97 4.72
C THR A 682 18.98 -20.26 6.04
N VAL A 683 17.98 -20.20 6.92
CA VAL A 683 18.14 -19.73 8.30
C VAL A 683 18.53 -20.92 9.18
N TYR A 684 19.60 -20.77 9.96
CA TYR A 684 19.97 -21.70 11.02
C TYR A 684 19.72 -21.05 12.37
N VAL A 685 19.34 -21.84 13.37
CA VAL A 685 19.38 -21.46 14.78
C VAL A 685 20.07 -22.56 15.58
N PHE A 686 21.21 -22.22 16.16
CA PHE A 686 21.93 -23.07 17.10
C PHE A 686 21.41 -22.85 18.51
N TYR A 687 21.42 -23.87 19.34
CA TYR A 687 21.07 -23.77 20.76
C TYR A 687 21.68 -24.95 21.51
N VAL A 688 21.84 -24.80 22.82
CA VAL A 688 22.43 -25.84 23.67
C VAL A 688 21.35 -26.54 24.49
N GLN A 689 21.52 -27.84 24.71
CA GLN A 689 20.77 -28.63 25.69
C GLN A 689 21.60 -28.78 26.98
N TRP A 690 20.91 -28.80 28.12
CA TRP A 690 21.48 -29.08 29.43
C TRP A 690 20.70 -30.18 30.17
N PRO A 691 21.35 -30.97 31.04
CA PRO A 691 20.64 -31.76 32.04
C PRO A 691 19.71 -30.87 32.89
N ASP A 692 18.54 -31.40 33.27
CA ASP A 692 17.67 -30.73 34.23
C ASP A 692 18.42 -30.47 35.56
N LEU A 693 18.16 -29.31 36.17
CA LEU A 693 18.78 -28.82 37.41
C LEU A 693 20.31 -28.71 37.39
N CYS A 694 20.95 -28.79 36.22
CA CYS A 694 22.39 -28.60 36.10
C CYS A 694 22.82 -28.06 34.73
N ALA A 695 23.39 -26.86 34.72
CA ALA A 695 23.89 -26.22 33.49
C ALA A 695 25.26 -25.55 33.69
N GLN A 696 25.53 -24.49 32.94
CA GLN A 696 26.82 -23.79 32.95
C GLN A 696 27.17 -23.20 34.34
N ASN A 697 26.17 -22.70 35.06
CA ASN A 697 26.31 -22.10 36.38
C ASN A 697 26.78 -23.13 37.43
N GLY A 698 27.66 -22.71 38.34
CA GLY A 698 28.07 -23.54 39.49
C GLY A 698 29.00 -24.72 39.19
N ASN A 699 29.38 -24.97 37.93
CA ASN A 699 30.30 -26.06 37.53
C ASN A 699 29.78 -27.47 37.77
N CYS A 700 28.47 -27.65 37.72
CA CYS A 700 27.88 -28.95 38.01
C CYS A 700 28.03 -29.93 36.82
N VAL A 701 27.94 -29.45 35.57
CA VAL A 701 27.99 -30.30 34.35
C VAL A 701 29.36 -30.91 34.17
N ALA A 702 29.43 -32.23 34.10
CA ALA A 702 30.60 -33.05 33.78
C ALA A 702 30.73 -33.29 32.25
N PRO A 703 31.91 -33.68 31.75
CA PRO A 703 32.13 -33.84 30.31
C PRO A 703 31.17 -34.83 29.62
N ASP A 704 30.83 -35.92 30.30
CA ASP A 704 29.95 -36.99 29.81
C ASP A 704 28.44 -36.73 30.06
N ASP A 705 28.08 -35.61 30.70
CA ASP A 705 26.68 -35.25 30.92
C ASP A 705 26.00 -34.81 29.61
N ALA A 706 24.66 -34.78 29.64
CA ALA A 706 23.79 -34.44 28.51
C ALA A 706 23.83 -32.95 28.12
N ASN A 707 25.03 -32.42 27.85
CA ASN A 707 25.26 -31.12 27.25
C ASN A 707 25.56 -31.29 25.76
N TYR A 708 24.58 -30.94 24.92
CA TYR A 708 24.60 -31.12 23.47
C TYR A 708 24.38 -29.81 22.74
N LEU A 709 25.10 -29.61 21.64
CA LEU A 709 24.89 -28.50 20.72
C LEU A 709 24.03 -28.97 19.55
N TYR A 710 22.88 -28.33 19.39
CA TYR A 710 21.95 -28.61 18.31
C TYR A 710 21.85 -27.42 17.36
N TYR A 711 21.41 -27.69 16.13
CA TYR A 711 20.75 -26.69 15.31
C TYR A 711 19.43 -27.18 14.74
N ARG A 712 18.59 -26.23 14.36
CA ARG A 712 17.50 -26.41 13.40
C ARG A 712 17.66 -25.42 12.26
N LYS A 713 17.07 -25.74 11.12
CA LYS A 713 17.07 -24.84 9.96
C LYS A 713 15.69 -24.65 9.36
N SER A 714 15.50 -23.48 8.75
CA SER A 714 14.34 -23.13 7.95
C SER A 714 14.81 -22.76 6.54
N ILE A 715 14.08 -23.27 5.54
CA ILE A 715 14.29 -22.98 4.11
C ILE A 715 13.14 -22.13 3.54
N ASP A 716 12.26 -21.65 4.42
CA ASP A 716 11.02 -20.93 4.11
C ASP A 716 10.88 -19.70 5.02
N ASN A 717 11.99 -18.99 5.26
CA ASN A 717 12.04 -17.71 5.97
C ASN A 717 11.42 -17.73 7.38
N GLY A 718 11.63 -18.82 8.11
CA GLY A 718 11.21 -19.00 9.50
C GLY A 718 9.75 -19.47 9.66
N LEU A 719 9.09 -19.89 8.59
CA LEU A 719 7.73 -20.45 8.66
C LEU A 719 7.72 -21.87 9.25
N THR A 720 8.64 -22.73 8.81
CA THR A 720 8.78 -24.10 9.33
C THR A 720 10.24 -24.43 9.65
N TRP A 721 10.43 -25.40 10.54
CA TRP A 721 11.73 -25.77 11.08
C TRP A 721 12.00 -27.26 10.93
N SER A 722 13.23 -27.62 10.58
CA SER A 722 13.67 -29.01 10.53
C SER A 722 13.64 -29.68 11.90
N ALA A 723 13.79 -31.01 11.92
CA ALA A 723 14.18 -31.73 13.14
C ALA A 723 15.52 -31.20 13.68
N ALA A 724 15.74 -31.33 14.99
CA ALA A 724 17.00 -30.97 15.63
C ALA A 724 18.15 -31.87 15.13
N VAL A 725 19.28 -31.25 14.81
CA VAL A 725 20.50 -31.93 14.38
C VAL A 725 21.56 -31.77 15.46
N ASP A 726 22.03 -32.88 16.03
CA ASP A 726 23.13 -32.90 17.00
C ASP A 726 24.48 -32.78 16.30
N VAL A 727 25.24 -31.74 16.63
CA VAL A 727 26.61 -31.52 16.12
C VAL A 727 27.67 -31.71 17.20
N THR A 728 27.29 -32.12 18.41
CA THR A 728 28.16 -32.16 19.60
C THR A 728 29.43 -32.97 19.35
N SER A 729 29.30 -34.16 18.75
CA SER A 729 30.47 -35.02 18.47
C SER A 729 31.47 -34.41 17.48
N GLN A 730 31.06 -33.41 16.71
CA GLN A 730 31.91 -32.71 15.75
C GLN A 730 32.66 -31.53 16.41
N VAL A 731 32.04 -30.88 17.40
CA VAL A 731 32.50 -29.57 17.90
C VAL A 731 32.84 -29.51 19.39
N LYS A 732 32.39 -30.47 20.21
CA LYS A 732 32.70 -30.56 21.64
C LYS A 732 33.85 -31.54 21.82
N ASP A 733 35.01 -31.05 22.26
CA ASP A 733 36.08 -31.94 22.69
C ASP A 733 35.59 -32.78 23.90
N PRO A 734 35.82 -34.10 23.93
CA PRO A 734 35.34 -34.97 25.01
C PRO A 734 35.85 -34.59 26.41
N THR A 735 36.92 -33.79 26.51
CA THR A 735 37.43 -33.29 27.80
C THR A 735 36.71 -32.05 28.30
N TRP A 736 35.91 -31.39 27.45
CA TRP A 736 35.17 -30.18 27.81
C TRP A 736 33.97 -30.54 28.66
N ARG A 737 33.78 -29.80 29.75
CA ARG A 737 32.59 -29.92 30.59
C ARG A 737 31.35 -29.48 29.84
N SER A 738 31.42 -28.34 29.15
CA SER A 738 30.31 -27.90 28.31
C SER A 738 30.72 -27.04 27.12
N ILE A 739 29.86 -27.04 26.11
CA ILE A 739 29.82 -26.11 25.00
C ILE A 739 28.44 -25.45 24.97
N ASN A 740 28.40 -24.15 24.68
CA ASN A 740 27.20 -23.34 24.57
C ASN A 740 27.43 -22.35 23.40
N PRO A 741 26.52 -22.18 22.43
CA PRO A 741 26.72 -21.23 21.34
C PRO A 741 26.84 -19.77 21.80
N GLY A 742 26.33 -19.45 22.99
CA GLY A 742 26.27 -18.10 23.53
C GLY A 742 25.16 -17.26 22.88
N PRO A 743 24.79 -16.13 23.51
CA PRO A 743 23.79 -15.20 22.99
C PRO A 743 24.28 -14.45 21.73
N GLY A 744 23.35 -13.86 20.99
CA GLY A 744 23.62 -13.10 19.76
C GLY A 744 23.54 -13.95 18.49
N GLN A 745 24.07 -13.43 17.39
CA GLN A 745 23.98 -14.03 16.06
C GLN A 745 25.32 -14.58 15.55
N GLY A 746 25.28 -15.48 14.57
CA GLY A 746 26.47 -15.88 13.80
C GLY A 746 26.68 -14.99 12.57
N ILE A 747 27.86 -15.08 11.95
CA ILE A 747 28.17 -14.35 10.71
C ILE A 747 28.57 -15.31 9.59
N GLN A 748 28.43 -14.85 8.34
CA GLN A 748 28.97 -15.53 7.17
C GLN A 748 30.08 -14.68 6.54
N LEU A 749 31.30 -15.21 6.53
CA LEU A 749 32.49 -14.47 6.07
C LEU A 749 32.39 -14.17 4.57
N GLN A 750 32.79 -12.98 4.16
CA GLN A 750 32.70 -12.51 2.77
C GLN A 750 34.05 -12.09 2.21
N TRP A 751 35.04 -11.79 3.07
CA TRP A 751 36.16 -10.93 2.74
C TRP A 751 37.54 -11.52 3.05
N GLN A 752 37.59 -12.83 3.16
CA GLN A 752 38.79 -13.62 3.41
C GLN A 752 39.72 -13.61 2.21
N THR A 753 41.00 -13.35 2.47
CA THR A 753 42.07 -13.38 1.47
C THR A 753 42.66 -14.79 1.34
N LEU A 754 43.42 -15.02 0.27
CA LEU A 754 44.17 -16.26 0.08
C LEU A 754 45.16 -16.55 1.23
N ALA A 755 45.77 -15.51 1.80
CA ALA A 755 46.70 -15.65 2.93
C ALA A 755 46.00 -16.09 4.22
N GLN A 756 44.70 -15.82 4.35
CA GLN A 756 43.86 -16.20 5.48
C GLN A 756 43.16 -17.55 5.25
N GLY A 757 43.38 -18.22 4.12
CA GLY A 757 42.82 -19.54 3.81
C GLY A 757 41.58 -19.55 2.90
N GLU A 758 41.19 -18.41 2.32
CA GLU A 758 40.08 -18.30 1.34
C GLU A 758 38.72 -18.80 1.86
N HIS A 759 38.39 -18.44 3.11
CA HIS A 759 37.19 -18.91 3.83
C HIS A 759 35.90 -18.11 3.53
N ASN A 760 35.75 -17.57 2.32
CA ASN A 760 34.51 -16.88 1.94
C ASN A 760 33.34 -17.87 1.90
N GLY A 761 32.19 -17.48 2.46
CA GLY A 761 31.03 -18.33 2.65
C GLY A 761 31.05 -19.14 3.96
N ARG A 762 32.17 -19.15 4.71
CA ARG A 762 32.24 -19.80 6.03
C ARG A 762 31.18 -19.22 6.96
N MET A 763 30.36 -20.10 7.52
CA MET A 763 29.42 -19.76 8.59
C MET A 763 30.13 -19.96 9.92
N ILE A 764 30.09 -18.99 10.82
CA ILE A 764 30.89 -19.00 12.05
C ILE A 764 30.20 -18.26 13.20
N PHE A 765 30.33 -18.79 14.42
CA PHE A 765 29.91 -18.13 15.66
C PHE A 765 30.85 -18.46 16.84
N PRO A 766 30.96 -17.58 17.86
CA PRO A 766 31.80 -17.79 19.03
C PRO A 766 31.07 -18.51 20.17
N ALA A 767 31.38 -19.80 20.36
CA ALA A 767 30.81 -20.60 21.44
C ALA A 767 31.55 -20.40 22.77
N ILE A 768 30.77 -20.34 23.86
CA ILE A 768 31.26 -20.42 25.24
C ILE A 768 31.62 -21.86 25.55
N VAL A 769 32.86 -22.09 26.00
CA VAL A 769 33.33 -23.40 26.40
C VAL A 769 33.73 -23.37 27.86
N ARG A 770 33.23 -24.35 28.61
CA ARG A 770 33.80 -24.71 29.90
C ARG A 770 34.75 -25.88 29.74
N ALA A 771 36.05 -25.59 29.77
CA ALA A 771 37.08 -26.58 29.51
C ALA A 771 37.24 -27.58 30.68
N GLY A 772 38.03 -28.63 30.47
CA GLY A 772 38.30 -29.67 31.50
C GLY A 772 38.95 -29.13 32.78
N ASN A 773 39.65 -27.98 32.69
CA ASN A 773 40.18 -27.25 33.85
C ASN A 773 39.12 -26.43 34.62
N SER A 774 37.85 -26.53 34.24
CA SER A 774 36.69 -25.81 34.80
C SER A 774 36.67 -24.30 34.57
N LEU A 775 37.59 -23.76 33.75
CA LEU A 775 37.62 -22.35 33.36
C LEU A 775 36.82 -22.11 32.07
N PHE A 776 36.37 -20.87 31.90
CA PHE A 776 35.68 -20.41 30.70
C PHE A 776 36.67 -19.94 29.64
N TYR A 777 36.39 -20.31 28.40
CA TYR A 777 37.04 -19.84 27.19
C TYR A 777 35.97 -19.60 26.12
N VAL A 778 36.35 -18.89 25.06
CA VAL A 778 35.59 -18.86 23.82
C VAL A 778 36.35 -19.67 22.77
N ALA A 779 35.61 -20.46 21.99
CA ALA A 779 36.10 -21.13 20.78
C ALA A 779 35.07 -20.94 19.68
N THR A 780 35.51 -20.77 18.43
CA THR A 780 34.57 -20.67 17.31
C THR A 780 34.02 -22.04 16.94
N VAL A 781 32.78 -22.06 16.45
CA VAL A 781 32.19 -23.18 15.73
C VAL A 781 31.89 -22.70 14.33
N PHE A 782 32.33 -23.46 13.32
CA PHE A 782 32.23 -23.02 11.93
C PHE A 782 31.97 -24.16 10.94
N SER A 783 31.49 -23.80 9.75
CA SER A 783 31.28 -24.70 8.61
C SER A 783 31.71 -24.01 7.31
N ASP A 784 32.42 -24.75 6.46
CA ASP A 784 32.89 -24.33 5.13
C ASP A 784 32.08 -24.97 3.98
N ASP A 785 31.07 -25.78 4.29
CA ASP A 785 30.35 -26.64 3.34
C ASP A 785 28.83 -26.51 3.45
N ASN A 786 28.35 -25.28 3.67
CA ASN A 786 26.92 -24.96 3.80
C ASN A 786 26.21 -25.72 4.93
N GLY A 787 26.94 -26.07 5.99
CA GLY A 787 26.39 -26.68 7.20
C GLY A 787 26.30 -28.20 7.15
N LEU A 788 26.95 -28.85 6.17
CA LEU A 788 27.04 -30.31 6.09
C LEU A 788 27.94 -30.87 7.20
N THR A 789 29.08 -30.21 7.46
CA THR A 789 29.99 -30.55 8.55
C THR A 789 30.36 -29.30 9.36
N TRP A 790 30.62 -29.52 10.65
CA TRP A 790 30.94 -28.46 11.61
C TRP A 790 32.26 -28.76 12.30
N HIS A 791 33.03 -27.70 12.53
CA HIS A 791 34.36 -27.76 13.12
C HIS A 791 34.48 -26.73 14.25
N LYS A 792 35.51 -26.89 15.07
CA LYS A 792 35.83 -25.97 16.17
C LYS A 792 37.19 -25.31 15.96
N GLY A 793 37.32 -24.05 16.34
CA GLY A 793 38.60 -23.35 16.44
C GLY A 793 39.36 -23.66 17.73
N GLU A 794 40.47 -22.96 17.91
CA GLU A 794 41.25 -22.98 19.15
C GLU A 794 40.63 -22.06 20.21
N PHE A 795 41.01 -22.27 21.46
CA PHE A 795 40.58 -21.39 22.55
C PHE A 795 41.16 -19.98 22.42
N THR A 796 40.42 -19.00 22.94
CA THR A 796 41.01 -17.71 23.31
C THR A 796 42.25 -17.91 24.17
N PRO A 797 43.33 -17.12 23.98
CA PRO A 797 44.61 -17.33 24.65
C PRO A 797 44.56 -17.08 26.16
N VAL A 798 43.44 -16.57 26.68
CA VAL A 798 43.16 -16.34 28.09
C VAL A 798 41.81 -16.94 28.49
N SER A 799 41.71 -17.37 29.75
CA SER A 799 40.45 -17.80 30.36
C SER A 799 39.67 -16.64 30.96
N GLY A 800 38.35 -16.76 31.03
CA GLY A 800 37.45 -15.72 31.55
C GLY A 800 36.48 -15.11 30.55
N PRO A 801 36.76 -15.06 29.23
CA PRO A 801 35.76 -14.72 28.22
C PRO A 801 34.56 -15.68 28.24
N THR A 802 33.35 -15.13 28.13
CA THR A 802 32.08 -15.88 28.05
C THR A 802 31.26 -15.43 26.84
N GLU A 803 30.14 -14.71 27.05
CA GLU A 803 29.20 -14.22 26.04
C GLU A 803 29.94 -13.33 25.03
N ALA A 804 29.89 -13.65 23.74
CA ALA A 804 30.74 -13.01 22.74
C ALA A 804 30.04 -12.85 21.39
N ASP A 805 30.50 -11.85 20.66
CA ASP A 805 30.06 -11.53 19.29
C ASP A 805 31.26 -11.17 18.45
N MET A 806 31.13 -11.34 17.14
CA MET A 806 32.20 -11.08 16.20
C MET A 806 31.72 -10.34 14.96
N VAL A 807 32.64 -9.60 14.38
CA VAL A 807 32.46 -8.90 13.12
C VAL A 807 33.70 -9.15 12.26
N GLU A 808 33.51 -9.47 10.98
CA GLU A 808 34.61 -9.47 10.01
C GLU A 808 35.13 -8.04 9.86
N LEU A 809 36.38 -7.78 9.52
CA LEU A 809 36.95 -6.47 9.23
C LEU A 809 37.15 -6.34 7.73
N ASN A 810 37.36 -5.11 7.23
CA ASN A 810 37.54 -4.87 5.80
C ASN A 810 38.73 -5.61 5.17
N ASP A 811 39.71 -6.02 5.96
CA ASP A 811 40.86 -6.82 5.52
C ASP A 811 40.65 -8.34 5.70
N GLY A 812 39.45 -8.78 6.09
CA GLY A 812 39.11 -10.17 6.39
C GLY A 812 39.50 -10.62 7.81
N THR A 813 40.19 -9.80 8.61
CA THR A 813 40.44 -10.10 10.03
C THR A 813 39.11 -10.21 10.78
N LEU A 814 38.98 -11.08 11.78
CA LEU A 814 37.78 -11.10 12.64
C LEU A 814 38.08 -10.38 13.94
N LEU A 815 37.24 -9.41 14.31
CA LEU A 815 37.21 -8.81 15.65
C LEU A 815 36.15 -9.53 16.49
N LEU A 816 36.58 -10.08 17.61
CA LEU A 816 35.70 -10.69 18.61
C LEU A 816 35.70 -9.86 19.89
N SER A 817 34.51 -9.51 20.37
CA SER A 817 34.33 -8.90 21.69
C SER A 817 33.63 -9.92 22.58
N ALA A 818 34.16 -10.14 23.78
CA ALA A 818 33.60 -11.09 24.75
C ALA A 818 33.41 -10.43 26.12
N ARG A 819 32.33 -10.76 26.81
CA ARG A 819 32.09 -10.40 28.20
C ARG A 819 33.21 -10.96 29.08
N ASN A 820 33.71 -10.13 30.00
CA ASN A 820 34.74 -10.51 30.95
C ASN A 820 34.12 -11.06 32.25
N ASP A 821 33.89 -12.37 32.34
CA ASP A 821 33.56 -13.08 33.59
C ASP A 821 34.78 -13.67 34.32
N GLY A 822 35.98 -13.35 33.83
CA GLY A 822 37.26 -13.71 34.45
C GLY A 822 37.70 -12.76 35.57
N GLY A 823 38.97 -12.88 35.96
CA GLY A 823 39.58 -12.07 37.01
C GLY A 823 40.23 -10.76 36.54
N ALA A 824 40.24 -10.47 35.24
CA ALA A 824 40.84 -9.24 34.71
C ALA A 824 39.98 -8.00 35.00
N ALA A 825 40.59 -6.82 34.99
CA ALA A 825 39.87 -5.55 35.08
C ALA A 825 39.10 -5.25 33.78
N GLY A 826 38.03 -4.45 33.90
CA GLY A 826 37.16 -4.08 32.77
C GLY A 826 35.99 -5.04 32.53
N THR A 827 35.13 -4.71 31.57
CA THR A 827 33.87 -5.43 31.31
C THR A 827 33.93 -6.35 30.09
N ARG A 828 34.92 -6.16 29.21
CA ARG A 828 35.08 -6.90 27.95
C ARG A 828 36.54 -7.33 27.72
N TYR A 829 36.71 -8.44 27.00
CA TYR A 829 37.92 -8.83 26.29
C TYR A 829 37.72 -8.62 24.80
N HIS A 830 38.80 -8.33 24.07
CA HIS A 830 38.78 -8.24 22.62
C HIS A 830 39.89 -9.10 22.02
N PHE A 831 39.61 -9.70 20.86
CA PHE A 831 40.54 -10.58 20.17
C PHE A 831 40.47 -10.35 18.66
N LEU A 832 41.61 -10.56 17.99
CA LEU A 832 41.70 -10.58 16.53
C LEU A 832 42.05 -11.99 16.06
N SER A 833 41.43 -12.41 14.95
CA SER A 833 41.81 -13.61 14.20
C SER A 833 42.17 -13.23 12.77
N HIS A 834 43.30 -13.73 12.29
CA HIS A 834 43.81 -13.51 10.93
C HIS A 834 43.81 -14.80 10.09
N ASP A 835 43.00 -15.78 10.46
CA ASP A 835 42.95 -17.11 9.82
C ASP A 835 41.51 -17.64 9.73
N GLY A 836 40.54 -16.74 9.55
CA GLY A 836 39.13 -17.10 9.44
C GLY A 836 38.50 -17.63 10.73
N GLY A 837 39.01 -17.22 11.88
CA GLY A 837 38.47 -17.54 13.21
C GLY A 837 39.05 -18.78 13.89
N ILE A 838 40.18 -19.31 13.41
CA ILE A 838 40.80 -20.52 13.98
C ILE A 838 41.63 -20.18 15.23
N THR A 839 42.50 -19.18 15.14
CA THR A 839 43.34 -18.73 16.25
C THR A 839 43.10 -17.27 16.60
N TRP A 840 43.36 -16.92 17.87
CA TRP A 840 43.03 -15.61 18.43
C TRP A 840 44.22 -14.97 19.14
N THR A 841 44.42 -13.67 18.89
CA THR A 841 45.37 -12.83 19.63
C THR A 841 44.60 -11.78 20.43
N GLN A 842 44.88 -11.65 21.73
CA GLN A 842 44.22 -10.64 22.56
C GLN A 842 44.65 -9.23 22.17
N THR A 843 43.68 -8.31 22.14
CA THR A 843 43.85 -6.89 21.81
C THR A 843 43.02 -6.01 22.78
N SER A 844 43.10 -4.69 22.64
CA SER A 844 42.36 -3.71 23.44
C SER A 844 41.61 -2.72 22.55
N HIS A 845 40.36 -2.46 22.89
CA HIS A 845 39.46 -1.52 22.19
C HIS A 845 38.72 -0.68 23.25
N ASP A 846 38.29 0.54 22.92
CA ASP A 846 37.68 1.51 23.84
C ASP A 846 36.16 1.33 24.02
N LEU A 847 35.64 0.11 23.88
CA LEU A 847 34.22 -0.18 24.04
C LEU A 847 33.83 -0.27 25.53
N ALA A 848 33.51 0.89 26.12
CA ALA A 848 33.11 1.02 27.52
C ALA A 848 31.61 0.76 27.71
N VAL A 849 31.26 -0.49 28.06
CA VAL A 849 29.87 -0.92 28.28
C VAL A 849 29.68 -1.59 29.65
N SER A 850 28.44 -1.74 30.09
CA SER A 850 28.12 -2.58 31.25
C SER A 850 28.61 -4.03 31.07
N LYS A 851 28.89 -4.74 32.16
CA LYS A 851 29.25 -6.17 32.11
C LYS A 851 28.03 -7.03 31.79
N VAL A 852 27.73 -7.15 30.51
CA VAL A 852 26.61 -7.88 29.91
C VAL A 852 26.98 -8.27 28.48
N ASP A 853 26.21 -9.17 27.91
CA ASP A 853 26.13 -9.43 26.48
C ASP A 853 25.81 -8.16 25.66
N ILE A 854 26.23 -8.13 24.39
CA ILE A 854 26.08 -6.96 23.52
C ILE A 854 25.61 -7.38 22.12
N GLY A 855 25.09 -6.44 21.36
CA GLY A 855 25.02 -6.59 19.90
C GLY A 855 26.29 -6.05 19.25
N LEU A 856 26.82 -6.72 18.22
CA LEU A 856 27.94 -6.23 17.42
C LEU A 856 27.74 -6.67 15.96
N THR A 857 27.71 -5.72 15.03
CA THR A 857 27.60 -6.04 13.60
C THR A 857 28.29 -5.01 12.72
N ARG A 858 28.60 -5.41 11.48
CA ARG A 858 28.98 -4.44 10.45
C ARG A 858 27.72 -3.79 9.91
N PHE A 859 27.67 -2.46 9.97
CA PHE A 859 26.60 -1.69 9.36
C PHE A 859 26.91 -1.43 7.89
N SER A 860 28.06 -0.83 7.57
CA SER A 860 28.40 -0.47 6.19
C SER A 860 29.86 -0.76 5.86
N ALA A 861 30.16 -0.90 4.58
CA ALA A 861 31.54 -0.89 4.09
C ALA A 861 31.68 -0.32 2.69
N ILE A 862 32.73 0.47 2.49
CA ILE A 862 33.12 1.05 1.21
C ILE A 862 33.34 -0.06 0.16
N ARG A 863 33.97 -1.16 0.57
CA ARG A 863 34.20 -2.31 -0.33
C ARG A 863 32.91 -3.03 -0.75
N ALA A 864 31.79 -2.78 -0.06
CA ALA A 864 30.47 -3.27 -0.43
C ALA A 864 29.65 -2.22 -1.21
N GLY A 865 30.23 -1.06 -1.52
CA GLY A 865 29.57 0.04 -2.24
C GLY A 865 28.90 1.08 -1.34
N ASP A 866 29.00 0.96 -0.01
CA ASP A 866 28.50 1.99 0.90
C ASP A 866 29.45 3.22 0.93
N ALA A 867 29.00 4.35 1.47
CA ALA A 867 29.80 5.59 1.51
C ALA A 867 30.97 5.54 2.52
N GLU A 868 30.86 4.71 3.55
CA GLU A 868 31.77 4.66 4.68
C GLU A 868 31.80 3.28 5.33
N ASP A 869 32.87 3.02 6.09
CA ASP A 869 33.07 1.79 6.84
C ASP A 869 32.59 1.96 8.28
N LEU A 870 31.50 1.27 8.65
CA LEU A 870 30.88 1.41 9.96
C LEU A 870 30.67 0.06 10.64
N ILE A 871 31.16 -0.05 11.87
CA ILE A 871 30.84 -1.13 12.80
C ILE A 871 30.00 -0.54 13.93
N ILE A 872 28.90 -1.19 14.26
CA ILE A 872 28.00 -0.75 15.33
C ILE A 872 27.93 -1.77 16.44
N ALA A 873 27.83 -1.27 17.67
CA ALA A 873 27.62 -2.09 18.86
C ALA A 873 26.48 -1.53 19.71
N THR A 874 25.65 -2.40 20.28
CA THR A 874 24.57 -2.01 21.20
C THR A 874 24.75 -2.66 22.56
N ALA A 875 24.61 -1.86 23.62
CA ALA A 875 24.73 -2.34 24.98
C ALA A 875 24.17 -1.32 25.98
N PRO A 876 23.86 -1.71 27.22
CA PRO A 876 23.60 -0.76 28.30
C PRO A 876 24.86 0.05 28.63
N ILE A 877 24.77 1.37 28.54
CA ILE A 877 25.84 2.32 28.86
C ILE A 877 26.27 2.16 30.33
N GLY A 878 25.29 2.10 31.23
CA GLY A 878 25.53 1.93 32.67
C GLY A 878 26.54 2.93 33.27
N THR A 879 27.28 2.46 34.27
CA THR A 879 28.48 3.13 34.81
C THR A 879 29.62 2.12 34.87
N THR A 880 30.88 2.56 34.77
CA THR A 880 32.08 1.70 34.66
C THR A 880 32.35 0.78 35.86
N SER A 881 31.47 0.75 36.87
CA SER A 881 31.60 -0.01 38.11
C SER A 881 30.32 -0.82 38.42
N GLY A 882 30.06 -1.90 37.69
CA GLY A 882 29.05 -2.93 38.05
C GLY A 882 28.17 -3.43 36.88
N PRO A 883 27.27 -4.41 37.11
CA PRO A 883 26.33 -4.95 36.11
C PRO A 883 25.14 -4.00 35.87
N ASN A 884 25.39 -2.68 35.82
CA ASN A 884 24.38 -1.63 35.80
C ASN A 884 23.65 -1.58 34.45
N ARG A 885 22.72 -2.52 34.27
CA ARG A 885 21.87 -2.75 33.09
C ARG A 885 20.81 -1.67 32.92
N ASN A 886 21.26 -0.47 32.55
CA ASN A 886 20.41 0.66 32.20
C ASN A 886 21.02 1.45 31.04
N ASN A 887 20.13 2.20 30.39
CA ASN A 887 20.39 3.13 29.31
C ASN A 887 21.02 2.45 28.10
N LEU A 888 20.21 1.82 27.26
CA LEU A 888 20.69 1.19 26.03
C LEU A 888 21.34 2.26 25.16
N GLY A 889 22.56 2.03 24.72
CA GLY A 889 23.28 2.89 23.80
C GLY A 889 23.70 2.14 22.54
N ILE A 890 24.01 2.91 21.52
CA ILE A 890 24.69 2.46 20.31
C ILE A 890 26.02 3.19 20.16
N TRP A 891 27.07 2.42 19.87
CA TRP A 891 28.39 2.92 19.53
C TRP A 891 28.63 2.70 18.05
N VAL A 892 29.36 3.62 17.43
CA VAL A 892 29.71 3.57 16.01
C VAL A 892 31.22 3.72 15.90
N SER A 893 31.88 2.78 15.24
CA SER A 893 33.29 2.85 14.89
C SER A 893 33.44 3.05 13.38
N THR A 894 34.27 4.03 13.01
CA THR A 894 34.63 4.37 11.62
C THR A 894 36.03 3.89 11.23
N ASP A 895 36.69 3.14 12.12
CA ASP A 895 38.10 2.74 12.00
C ASP A 895 38.30 1.24 12.29
N GLU A 896 37.40 0.42 11.74
CA GLU A 896 37.43 -1.06 11.83
C GLU A 896 37.41 -1.57 13.28
N GLY A 897 36.66 -0.88 14.14
CA GLY A 897 36.44 -1.26 15.53
C GLY A 897 37.56 -0.79 16.46
N ALA A 898 38.62 -0.14 15.97
CA ALA A 898 39.74 0.29 16.80
C ALA A 898 39.29 1.29 17.89
N ASN A 899 38.43 2.25 17.52
CA ASN A 899 37.79 3.19 18.43
C ASN A 899 36.27 3.26 18.18
N PHE A 900 35.48 3.19 19.26
CA PHE A 900 34.01 3.29 19.29
C PHE A 900 33.52 4.61 19.89
N GLY A 901 34.36 5.31 20.66
CA GLY A 901 34.04 6.64 21.18
C GLY A 901 32.86 6.69 22.16
N THR A 902 32.06 7.75 22.06
CA THR A 902 30.92 8.00 22.97
C THR A 902 29.63 7.44 22.36
N PRO A 903 28.78 6.73 23.14
CA PRO A 903 27.53 6.20 22.63
C PRO A 903 26.48 7.30 22.36
N HIS A 904 25.61 7.03 21.40
CA HIS A 904 24.28 7.62 21.35
C HIS A 904 23.34 6.80 22.23
N GLN A 905 22.66 7.42 23.17
CA GLN A 905 21.71 6.72 24.02
C GLN A 905 20.38 6.50 23.28
N LEU A 906 19.96 5.25 23.10
CA LEU A 906 18.72 4.86 22.43
C LEU A 906 17.53 4.78 23.40
N VAL A 907 17.75 4.29 24.61
CA VAL A 907 16.70 4.04 25.61
C VAL A 907 17.07 4.67 26.92
N TYR A 908 16.09 5.27 27.60
CA TYR A 908 16.22 5.71 29.00
C TYR A 908 15.60 4.66 29.93
N GLY A 909 16.38 4.17 30.89
CA GLY A 909 15.91 3.17 31.86
C GLY A 909 16.47 1.78 31.63
N MET A 910 15.78 0.76 32.16
CA MET A 910 16.30 -0.60 32.21
C MET A 910 16.55 -1.15 30.80
N SER A 911 17.74 -1.71 30.62
CA SER A 911 18.17 -2.40 29.41
C SER A 911 19.24 -3.42 29.76
N ALA A 912 19.15 -4.65 29.26
CA ALA A 912 20.15 -5.68 29.52
C ALA A 912 20.73 -6.27 28.23
N TYR A 913 20.47 -7.54 27.93
CA TYR A 913 20.98 -8.18 26.71
C TYR A 913 20.38 -7.48 25.50
N SER A 914 21.15 -7.40 24.41
CA SER A 914 20.69 -6.83 23.15
C SER A 914 21.37 -7.50 21.98
N ASP A 915 20.70 -7.54 20.84
CA ASP A 915 21.29 -7.91 19.55
C ASP A 915 20.94 -6.83 18.52
N VAL A 916 21.76 -6.70 17.47
CA VAL A 916 21.66 -5.63 16.47
C VAL A 916 21.91 -6.16 15.06
N VAL A 917 21.06 -5.78 14.10
CA VAL A 917 21.24 -6.12 12.68
C VAL A 917 21.03 -4.89 11.80
N ARG A 918 21.76 -4.81 10.68
CA ARG A 918 21.35 -3.97 9.56
C ARG A 918 20.26 -4.68 8.78
N LEU A 919 19.14 -4.01 8.56
CA LEU A 919 18.04 -4.50 7.75
C LEU A 919 18.26 -4.17 6.26
N ASN A 920 17.57 -4.89 5.39
CA ASN A 920 17.66 -4.79 3.93
C ASN A 920 17.32 -3.39 3.40
N ASP A 921 16.46 -2.65 4.08
CA ASP A 921 16.10 -1.26 3.73
C ASP A 921 17.17 -0.22 4.13
N GLY A 922 18.24 -0.68 4.81
CA GLY A 922 19.34 0.13 5.31
C GLY A 922 19.16 0.62 6.76
N SER A 923 18.00 0.39 7.35
CA SER A 923 17.74 0.74 8.76
C SER A 923 18.42 -0.22 9.73
N ILE A 924 18.44 0.15 11.01
CA ILE A 924 19.00 -0.64 12.12
C ILE A 924 17.85 -1.25 12.92
N GLY A 925 17.87 -2.57 13.05
CA GLY A 925 17.06 -3.29 14.02
C GLY A 925 17.86 -3.49 15.32
N VAL A 926 17.24 -3.23 16.49
CA VAL A 926 17.82 -3.56 17.80
C VAL A 926 16.78 -4.26 18.65
N ILE A 927 17.04 -5.49 19.09
CA ILE A 927 16.21 -6.19 20.09
C ILE A 927 16.90 -6.11 21.44
N TYR A 928 16.15 -5.87 22.52
CA TYR A 928 16.74 -5.79 23.86
C TYR A 928 15.79 -6.18 25.01
N GLU A 929 16.38 -6.57 26.14
CA GLU A 929 15.69 -6.81 27.40
C GLU A 929 15.33 -5.50 28.11
N ALA A 930 14.04 -5.17 28.18
CA ALA A 930 13.53 -3.90 28.72
C ALA A 930 13.14 -3.95 30.22
N THR A 931 12.90 -5.13 30.79
CA THR A 931 12.53 -5.29 32.22
C THR A 931 13.22 -6.48 32.91
N GLY A 932 14.40 -6.88 32.42
CA GLY A 932 15.28 -7.88 33.07
C GLY A 932 14.87 -9.34 32.91
N SER A 933 13.58 -9.64 32.71
CA SER A 933 13.13 -10.99 32.39
C SER A 933 11.70 -11.11 31.84
N THR A 934 10.94 -10.01 31.74
CA THR A 934 9.52 -10.08 31.36
C THR A 934 9.17 -9.38 30.06
N LEU A 935 9.94 -8.37 29.63
CA LEU A 935 9.62 -7.56 28.46
C LEU A 935 10.82 -7.45 27.54
N LEU A 936 10.61 -7.79 26.28
CA LEU A 936 11.54 -7.61 25.19
C LEU A 936 10.95 -6.61 24.22
N LYS A 937 11.78 -5.68 23.78
CA LYS A 937 11.39 -4.67 22.81
C LYS A 937 12.32 -4.66 21.63
N PHE A 938 11.80 -4.16 20.52
CA PHE A 938 12.54 -3.97 19.29
C PHE A 938 12.51 -2.50 18.90
N LEU A 939 13.64 -1.98 18.43
CA LEU A 939 13.80 -0.65 17.86
C LEU A 939 14.13 -0.77 16.38
N ASN A 940 13.56 0.12 15.56
CA ASN A 940 13.94 0.31 14.16
C ASN A 940 14.19 1.79 13.89
N PHE A 941 15.37 2.13 13.37
CA PHE A 941 15.73 3.51 13.05
C PHE A 941 16.78 3.62 11.96
N GLU A 942 16.83 4.78 11.30
CA GLU A 942 17.91 5.14 10.38
C GLU A 942 19.09 5.70 11.17
N LEU A 943 20.33 5.29 10.87
CA LEU A 943 21.52 5.75 11.61
C LEU A 943 21.67 7.28 11.54
N SER A 944 21.40 7.87 10.37
CA SER A 944 21.43 9.33 10.13
C SER A 944 20.42 10.12 10.97
N SER A 945 19.43 9.45 11.57
CA SER A 945 18.50 10.10 12.48
C SER A 945 19.13 10.44 13.84
N LEU A 946 20.20 9.74 14.22
CA LEU A 946 20.92 9.95 15.49
C LEU A 946 21.93 11.10 15.44
N GLU A 947 22.39 11.47 14.25
CA GLU A 947 23.37 12.55 14.04
C GLU A 947 22.76 13.96 14.17
N ARG A 948 21.43 14.06 14.24
CA ARG A 948 20.67 15.32 14.32
C ARG A 948 20.25 15.74 15.74
N GLN A 949 20.71 15.03 16.79
CA GLN A 949 20.40 15.35 18.21
C GLN A 949 21.54 16.01 18.96
#